data_AF-A0A937WBM9-F1
#
_entry.id   AF-A0A937WBM9-F1
#
_cell.length_a   1.000
_cell.length_b   1.000
_cell.length_c   1.000
_cell.angle_alpha   90.00
_cell.angle_beta   90.00
_cell.angle_gamma   90.00
#
_symmetry.space_group_name_H-M   'P 1'
#
loop_
_entity.id
_entity.type
_entity.pdbx_description
1 polymer ?
#
loop_
_entity_poly.entity_id
_entity_poly.type
_entity_poly.pdbx_seq_one_letter_code
_entity_poly.pdbx_strand_id
1 'polypeptide(L)'
;MTQQNHEVNIAKYAKVELKKQDITLLWEEPRDIFKVVVRYSELPALSNVKLQYWQDHWPHQRVPKGAVVGAGRSGWMAADDWYNGEWKNADVNVAVEGNNAVYTFNPINVKEFPDIKDFDATYRRTLKIRLLFDGERPEIKAVEAYSDSVWKETEVKIEWGSDFTNDNPLAPFSPLTKGARGLSKGDDREGHLEIYNGELLEIEPLSENVKVNEDNIWKSDGKPGSIKAKLLFAYTPPQPPLREGGYIDVNSFDKTIVTVRATTRSFSFLIDEMEAGAKIFVKDFDVLVTKAAADVSYSSFKEEWESNHQPTLYDRIKALPEQTFEKAWNDMPKKKSRGFMPLGCDGGRQKFGVDQNGDVFCPKNWIPRVKGKDTDRLLWEGREIRYRFGFPAVEPTSRYIEKGYLPIIHSKWEADSIVYEQSAFVTLLGADILSGERMQGDDPTILLVKVTLTNTGDDLRTVNLSLKSKHDVEEKLEARDGFVFAIKRSTEEDKNFLYEPKMMRYFVDIMDKGLLKSADGNLSYEINLTKNEFHSIYFKIPFITLTEEKEFELTKNTDYETELSKVKKFWEDRISTGTQIITPNETLNNFYRAHLTHMLITDDREVGSDRYASRVGTFPYGVFPDESCMCISDFDRRGYKKEAQERLEMLIHYQGTVGVPGTYSTIEGQYYGAGGYECGGYNKNHGWVLWALGEHYWYHRDKEWLNCVAPSIVKACDWIIKECQSTKKFDSTGKKVIEYGFLPAGSLEDVKDFGFWLATNAPTYWGFKNAAKALLDIGHPEGERLLREAEAYGKDVRAGFREAMTLSPVVKLRDGTYAPHFPPRLYQRGRGFGWLRETLEGAIHLIRSEMLEPWSEESTWILKDYEDNLYISDRYGYSVDDFERDWFSLGGFSMQSNLLCHTIPYLWRDEPKHFLRGYFNAFVSAFYPDICALVEHALPTLADHNGVWFKPSDEAQSTFWLRLMLISESGNELNLAMATPREWFEDGKSIKIERAATYLGDMGYEIHSEVGNGKITMILEPPARNAPEAVNVRFRHPKEKPMREVMVNGKRWLDFDAEKELIKLGKITEKTEIIALY
;
A
#
# COMPACT_ATOMS: atom_id res chain seq x y z
N MET A 1 -7.60 -54.05 -15.67
CA MET A 1 -7.38 -52.65 -15.27
C MET A 1 -6.43 -52.66 -14.09
N THR A 2 -5.14 -52.53 -14.38
CA THR A 2 -4.03 -52.55 -13.42
C THR A 2 -3.80 -51.13 -12.87
N GLN A 3 -3.48 -51.07 -11.57
CA GLN A 3 -3.10 -49.99 -10.64
C GLN A 3 -2.35 -48.71 -11.11
N GLN A 4 -2.34 -48.33 -12.39
CA GLN A 4 -1.54 -47.21 -12.94
C GLN A 4 -2.28 -45.88 -13.15
N ASN A 5 -3.61 -45.80 -12.94
CA ASN A 5 -4.43 -44.65 -13.37
C ASN A 5 -4.89 -43.67 -12.26
N HIS A 6 -4.27 -43.68 -11.07
CA HIS A 6 -4.71 -42.79 -9.99
C HIS A 6 -3.97 -41.46 -9.87
N GLU A 7 -2.77 -41.29 -10.43
CA GLU A 7 -1.99 -40.05 -10.29
C GLU A 7 -2.35 -39.01 -11.37
N VAL A 8 -2.31 -37.72 -11.00
CA VAL A 8 -2.66 -36.61 -11.90
C VAL A 8 -1.43 -36.20 -12.73
N ASN A 9 -1.54 -36.31 -14.06
CA ASN A 9 -0.55 -35.76 -15.00
C ASN A 9 -0.83 -34.27 -15.26
N ILE A 10 -0.12 -33.40 -14.55
CA ILE A 10 -0.25 -31.94 -14.66
C ILE A 10 0.40 -31.34 -15.92
N ALA A 11 1.17 -32.12 -16.70
CA ALA A 11 1.70 -31.64 -17.98
C ALA A 11 0.59 -31.31 -18.99
N LYS A 12 -0.60 -31.92 -18.85
CA LYS A 12 -1.78 -31.61 -19.66
C LYS A 12 -2.26 -30.16 -19.52
N TYR A 13 -1.96 -29.53 -18.38
CA TYR A 13 -2.35 -28.15 -18.06
C TYR A 13 -1.19 -27.16 -18.20
N ALA A 14 -0.06 -27.60 -18.77
CA ALA A 14 1.09 -26.74 -19.03
C ALA A 14 1.03 -26.17 -20.45
N LYS A 15 1.46 -24.93 -20.62
CA LYS A 15 1.88 -24.43 -21.95
C LYS A 15 3.16 -25.16 -22.36
N VAL A 16 3.15 -25.75 -23.54
CA VAL A 16 4.30 -26.48 -24.10
C VAL A 16 5.06 -25.60 -25.08
N GLU A 17 6.35 -25.41 -24.86
CA GLU A 17 7.25 -24.77 -25.82
C GLU A 17 8.19 -25.83 -26.42
N LEU A 18 8.19 -25.93 -27.75
CA LEU A 18 9.05 -26.84 -28.50
C LEU A 18 10.17 -26.04 -29.16
N LYS A 19 11.39 -26.14 -28.62
CA LYS A 19 12.59 -25.55 -29.22
C LYS A 19 13.40 -26.63 -29.92
N LYS A 20 14.44 -26.23 -30.65
CA LYS A 20 15.31 -27.17 -31.39
C LYS A 20 16.01 -28.18 -30.47
N GLN A 21 16.38 -27.74 -29.27
CA GLN A 21 17.19 -28.51 -28.31
C GLN A 21 16.47 -28.77 -26.98
N ASP A 22 15.22 -28.30 -26.81
CA ASP A 22 14.47 -28.55 -25.59
C ASP A 22 12.96 -28.67 -25.81
N ILE A 23 12.32 -29.33 -24.84
CA ILE A 23 10.87 -29.33 -24.64
C ILE A 23 10.64 -28.73 -23.27
N THR A 24 9.92 -27.61 -23.20
CA THR A 24 9.63 -26.90 -21.96
C THR A 24 8.14 -26.98 -21.64
N LEU A 25 7.81 -27.31 -20.39
CA LEU A 25 6.46 -27.21 -19.81
C LEU A 25 6.42 -26.00 -18.88
N LEU A 26 5.38 -25.16 -19.01
CA LEU A 26 5.16 -23.92 -18.28
C LEU A 26 3.78 -23.90 -17.62
N TRP A 27 3.70 -23.61 -16.32
CA TRP A 27 2.45 -23.42 -15.57
C TRP A 27 2.30 -21.97 -15.08
N GLU A 28 1.07 -21.53 -14.84
CA GLU A 28 0.75 -20.19 -14.33
C GLU A 28 1.10 -19.95 -12.86
N GLU A 29 1.18 -21.04 -12.09
CA GLU A 29 1.46 -21.05 -10.67
C GLU A 29 2.41 -22.21 -10.33
N PRO A 30 3.24 -22.11 -9.29
CA PRO A 30 4.20 -23.15 -8.95
C PRO A 30 3.53 -24.51 -8.71
N ARG A 31 4.17 -25.58 -9.18
CA ARG A 31 3.71 -26.97 -9.05
C ARG A 31 4.75 -27.81 -8.30
N ASP A 32 4.29 -28.69 -7.43
CA ASP A 32 5.15 -29.72 -6.82
C ASP A 32 5.26 -30.92 -7.76
N ILE A 33 6.40 -31.08 -8.43
CA ILE A 33 6.62 -32.14 -9.41
C ILE A 33 7.40 -33.28 -8.75
N PHE A 34 6.80 -34.47 -8.68
CA PHE A 34 7.39 -35.66 -8.07
C PHE A 34 8.01 -36.61 -9.09
N LYS A 35 7.48 -36.62 -10.31
CA LYS A 35 7.90 -37.57 -11.35
C LYS A 35 7.66 -36.99 -12.74
N VAL A 36 8.59 -37.24 -13.67
CA VAL A 36 8.45 -36.89 -15.09
C VAL A 36 8.59 -38.14 -15.93
N VAL A 37 7.66 -38.38 -16.86
CA VAL A 37 7.69 -39.54 -17.77
C VAL A 37 7.81 -39.06 -19.20
N VAL A 38 8.82 -39.54 -19.91
CA VAL A 38 9.10 -39.18 -21.31
C VAL A 38 8.83 -40.39 -22.18
N ARG A 39 7.86 -40.26 -23.10
CA ARG A 39 7.51 -41.32 -24.06
C ARG A 39 8.15 -41.04 -25.41
N TYR A 40 8.84 -42.01 -25.98
CA TYR A 40 9.57 -41.86 -27.24
C TYR A 40 9.28 -42.99 -28.24
N SER A 41 9.57 -42.75 -29.52
CA SER A 41 9.48 -43.78 -30.59
C SER A 41 10.69 -44.71 -30.60
N GLU A 42 11.88 -44.15 -30.40
CA GLU A 42 13.16 -44.85 -30.33
C GLU A 42 13.92 -44.36 -29.10
N LEU A 43 14.68 -45.23 -28.43
CA LEU A 43 15.39 -44.91 -27.19
C LEU A 43 16.33 -43.71 -27.43
N PRO A 44 16.03 -42.52 -26.89
CA PRO A 44 16.97 -41.41 -26.98
C PRO A 44 18.24 -41.80 -26.21
N ALA A 45 19.38 -41.20 -26.54
CA ALA A 45 20.59 -41.36 -25.72
C ALA A 45 20.35 -40.71 -24.33
N LEU A 46 19.67 -41.45 -23.44
CA LEU A 46 19.19 -40.96 -22.14
C LEU A 46 20.32 -40.51 -21.23
N SER A 47 21.55 -40.99 -21.46
CA SER A 47 22.76 -40.54 -20.75
C SER A 47 23.06 -39.04 -20.95
N ASN A 48 22.46 -38.40 -21.95
CA ASN A 48 22.77 -37.03 -22.37
C ASN A 48 21.55 -36.09 -22.30
N VAL A 49 20.42 -36.53 -21.72
CA VAL A 49 19.21 -35.72 -21.54
C VAL A 49 19.14 -35.20 -20.12
N LYS A 50 19.13 -33.87 -19.95
CA LYS A 50 19.06 -33.23 -18.63
C LYS A 50 17.63 -32.79 -18.35
N LEU A 51 17.05 -33.28 -17.25
CA LEU A 51 15.86 -32.67 -16.69
C LEU A 51 16.28 -31.44 -15.89
N GLN A 52 15.75 -30.28 -16.28
CA GLN A 52 15.98 -29.02 -15.58
C GLN A 52 14.67 -28.44 -15.10
N TYR A 53 14.72 -27.70 -14.00
CA TYR A 53 13.60 -26.91 -13.48
C TYR A 53 14.01 -25.45 -13.32
N TRP A 54 13.02 -24.58 -13.38
CA TRP A 54 13.20 -23.15 -13.14
C TRP A 54 13.24 -22.89 -11.63
N GLN A 55 14.26 -22.16 -11.17
CA GLN A 55 14.54 -22.01 -9.75
C GLN A 55 14.93 -20.57 -9.42
N ASP A 56 14.29 -19.99 -8.39
CA ASP A 56 14.68 -18.69 -7.82
C ASP A 56 14.76 -18.75 -6.29
N HIS A 57 13.62 -18.82 -5.59
CA HIS A 57 13.56 -18.77 -4.13
C HIS A 57 13.36 -20.13 -3.48
N TRP A 58 12.58 -21.02 -4.09
CA TRP A 58 12.47 -22.39 -3.59
C TRP A 58 13.76 -23.16 -3.91
N PRO A 59 14.34 -23.97 -3.00
CA PRO A 59 13.85 -24.35 -1.67
C PRO A 59 14.44 -23.55 -0.49
N HIS A 60 15.16 -22.45 -0.71
CA HIS A 60 15.64 -21.59 0.39
C HIS A 60 14.48 -20.94 1.16
N GLN A 61 13.41 -20.60 0.45
CA GLN A 61 12.17 -20.11 1.04
C GLN A 61 11.07 -21.18 0.94
N ARG A 62 10.51 -21.59 2.08
CA ARG A 62 9.58 -22.73 2.18
C ARG A 62 8.31 -22.31 2.90
N VAL A 63 7.16 -22.71 2.36
CA VAL A 63 5.87 -22.64 3.04
C VAL A 63 5.40 -24.08 3.27
N PRO A 64 5.28 -24.53 4.54
CA PRO A 64 4.75 -25.85 4.82
C PRO A 64 3.33 -26.02 4.24
N LYS A 65 3.03 -27.22 3.73
CA LYS A 65 1.68 -27.54 3.24
C LYS A 65 0.66 -27.34 4.35
N GLY A 66 -0.46 -26.67 4.02
CA GLY A 66 -1.52 -26.33 4.97
C GLY A 66 -1.21 -25.23 5.98
N ALA A 67 -0.01 -24.63 5.99
CA ALA A 67 0.30 -23.55 6.90
C ALA A 67 -0.50 -22.28 6.56
N VAL A 68 -1.10 -21.66 7.58
CA VAL A 68 -1.71 -20.33 7.49
C VAL A 68 -0.60 -19.29 7.58
N VAL A 69 -0.16 -18.81 6.42
CA VAL A 69 0.88 -17.77 6.26
C VAL A 69 0.44 -16.77 5.21
N GLY A 70 0.87 -15.53 5.36
CA GLY A 70 0.55 -14.43 4.48
C GLY A 70 0.34 -13.10 5.20
N ALA A 71 0.07 -13.14 6.52
CA ALA A 71 -0.07 -11.97 7.37
C ALA A 71 1.28 -11.52 7.96
N GLY A 72 1.35 -10.26 8.39
CA GLY A 72 2.52 -9.63 8.99
C GLY A 72 3.75 -9.76 8.10
N ARG A 73 4.91 -10.07 8.70
CA ARG A 73 6.19 -10.20 7.97
C ARG A 73 6.16 -11.23 6.83
N SER A 74 5.30 -12.24 6.92
CA SER A 74 5.20 -13.25 5.86
C SER A 74 4.50 -12.71 4.59
N GLY A 75 3.80 -11.57 4.65
CA GLY A 75 3.14 -10.99 3.47
C GLY A 75 4.09 -10.55 2.36
N TRP A 76 5.35 -10.23 2.70
CA TRP A 76 6.41 -9.83 1.76
C TRP A 76 7.20 -10.99 1.16
N MET A 77 6.92 -12.23 1.57
CA MET A 77 7.64 -13.40 1.05
C MET A 77 7.57 -13.41 -0.48
N ALA A 78 8.74 -13.52 -1.10
CA ALA A 78 8.86 -13.55 -2.55
C ALA A 78 8.32 -14.88 -3.11
N ALA A 79 7.84 -14.89 -4.35
CA ALA A 79 7.40 -16.09 -5.03
C ALA A 79 8.17 -16.24 -6.34
N ASP A 80 8.54 -17.46 -6.69
CA ASP A 80 9.13 -17.75 -8.00
C ASP A 80 8.17 -17.25 -9.10
N ASP A 81 8.74 -16.71 -10.18
CA ASP A 81 8.01 -16.24 -11.35
C ASP A 81 8.60 -16.78 -12.67
N TRP A 82 8.04 -16.35 -13.80
CA TRP A 82 8.44 -16.84 -15.13
C TRP A 82 9.77 -16.28 -15.67
N TYR A 83 10.37 -15.30 -14.99
CA TYR A 83 11.34 -14.36 -15.53
C TYR A 83 12.63 -14.26 -14.69
N ASN A 84 12.53 -14.23 -13.37
CA ASN A 84 13.66 -13.93 -12.47
C ASN A 84 14.53 -15.14 -12.08
N GLY A 85 14.07 -16.37 -12.37
CA GLY A 85 14.80 -17.59 -12.02
C GLY A 85 15.92 -17.99 -13.00
N GLU A 86 16.53 -19.13 -12.71
CA GLU A 86 17.52 -19.78 -13.55
C GLU A 86 17.20 -21.26 -13.80
N TRP A 87 17.73 -21.82 -14.89
CA TRP A 87 17.60 -23.25 -15.17
C TRP A 87 18.58 -24.07 -14.35
N LYS A 88 18.06 -24.91 -13.47
CA LYS A 88 18.84 -25.79 -12.60
C LYS A 88 18.73 -27.25 -13.02
N ASN A 89 19.86 -27.96 -13.06
CA ASN A 89 19.86 -29.42 -13.28
C ASN A 89 19.26 -30.12 -12.06
N ALA A 90 18.24 -30.94 -12.29
CA ALA A 90 17.69 -31.79 -11.24
C ALA A 90 18.60 -33.01 -11.01
N ASP A 91 18.84 -33.36 -9.74
CA ASP A 91 19.45 -34.66 -9.41
C ASP A 91 18.37 -35.73 -9.44
N VAL A 92 18.42 -36.58 -10.47
CA VAL A 92 17.34 -37.51 -10.82
C VAL A 92 17.86 -38.93 -10.96
N ASN A 93 16.99 -39.89 -10.65
CA ASN A 93 17.13 -41.27 -11.07
C ASN A 93 16.30 -41.48 -12.33
N VAL A 94 16.87 -42.17 -13.32
CA VAL A 94 16.21 -42.47 -14.59
C VAL A 94 16.02 -43.97 -14.71
N ALA A 95 14.76 -44.41 -14.78
CA ALA A 95 14.39 -45.79 -15.05
C ALA A 95 13.81 -45.92 -16.48
N VAL A 96 14.24 -46.93 -17.22
CA VAL A 96 13.76 -47.20 -18.58
C VAL A 96 12.78 -48.37 -18.53
N GLU A 97 11.53 -48.10 -18.91
CA GLU A 97 10.44 -49.08 -18.92
C GLU A 97 9.84 -49.15 -20.33
N GLY A 98 10.41 -50.04 -21.16
CA GLY A 98 10.05 -50.14 -22.58
C GLY A 98 10.34 -48.85 -23.34
N ASN A 99 9.29 -48.16 -23.79
CA ASN A 99 9.37 -46.91 -24.55
C ASN A 99 9.22 -45.65 -23.67
N ASN A 100 9.35 -45.80 -22.35
CA ASN A 100 9.22 -44.73 -21.38
C ASN A 100 10.54 -44.55 -20.61
N ALA A 101 10.98 -43.30 -20.44
CA ALA A 101 11.98 -42.93 -19.46
C ALA A 101 11.30 -42.21 -18.29
N VAL A 102 11.43 -42.77 -17.09
CA VAL A 102 10.83 -42.26 -15.86
C VAL A 102 11.92 -41.59 -15.03
N TYR A 103 11.77 -40.28 -14.84
CA TYR A 103 12.63 -39.44 -14.02
C TYR A 103 11.98 -39.25 -12.64
N THR A 104 12.68 -39.63 -11.58
CA THR A 104 12.30 -39.34 -10.20
C THR A 104 13.40 -38.53 -9.51
N PHE A 105 13.03 -37.62 -8.62
CA PHE A 105 14.01 -36.74 -7.97
C PHE A 105 14.66 -37.44 -6.76
N ASN A 106 15.97 -37.36 -6.65
CA ASN A 106 16.65 -37.65 -5.40
C ASN A 106 16.24 -36.60 -4.35
N PRO A 107 16.33 -36.91 -3.03
CA PRO A 107 16.22 -35.90 -2.00
C PRO A 107 17.13 -34.70 -2.31
N ILE A 108 16.66 -33.48 -2.05
CA ILE A 108 17.50 -32.28 -2.17
C ILE A 108 18.83 -32.52 -1.46
N ASN A 109 19.92 -32.25 -2.18
CA ASN A 109 21.26 -32.62 -1.73
C ASN A 109 22.32 -31.64 -2.25
N VAL A 110 23.56 -31.88 -1.83
CA VAL A 110 24.72 -31.01 -2.12
C VAL A 110 25.05 -30.85 -3.61
N LYS A 111 24.56 -31.72 -4.50
CA LYS A 111 24.75 -31.53 -5.95
C LYS A 111 23.89 -30.39 -6.50
N GLU A 112 22.69 -30.20 -5.94
CA GLU A 112 21.80 -29.10 -6.32
C GLU A 112 22.03 -27.89 -5.41
N PHE A 113 22.12 -28.10 -4.09
CA PHE A 113 22.23 -27.04 -3.10
C PHE A 113 23.25 -27.42 -2.02
N PRO A 114 24.52 -26.99 -2.15
CA PRO A 114 25.58 -27.31 -1.19
C PRO A 114 25.32 -26.85 0.26
N ASP A 115 24.52 -25.80 0.41
CA ASP A 115 24.18 -25.13 1.66
C ASP A 115 22.96 -25.73 2.39
N ILE A 116 22.11 -26.50 1.68
CA ILE A 116 20.89 -27.09 2.26
C ILE A 116 21.15 -28.53 2.70
N LYS A 117 20.93 -28.80 3.99
CA LYS A 117 21.19 -30.12 4.61
C LYS A 117 20.00 -30.67 5.41
N ASP A 118 18.96 -29.86 5.56
CA ASP A 118 17.83 -30.06 6.48
C ASP A 118 16.51 -30.32 5.74
N PHE A 119 16.55 -30.52 4.43
CA PHE A 119 15.37 -30.67 3.58
C PHE A 119 15.60 -31.76 2.56
N ASP A 120 14.92 -32.88 2.73
CA ASP A 120 15.06 -34.09 1.94
C ASP A 120 13.92 -34.26 0.92
N ALA A 121 13.39 -33.13 0.42
CA ALA A 121 12.27 -33.14 -0.53
C ALA A 121 12.62 -33.93 -1.80
N THR A 122 11.75 -34.90 -2.12
CA THR A 122 11.81 -35.75 -3.33
C THR A 122 10.93 -35.22 -4.47
N TYR A 123 10.56 -33.94 -4.40
CA TYR A 123 9.86 -33.20 -5.43
C TYR A 123 10.60 -31.90 -5.73
N ARG A 124 10.29 -31.25 -6.86
CA ARG A 124 10.74 -29.89 -7.15
C ARG A 124 9.53 -28.98 -7.30
N ARG A 125 9.44 -27.92 -6.49
CA ARG A 125 8.43 -26.87 -6.66
C ARG A 125 8.92 -25.89 -7.72
N THR A 126 8.20 -25.75 -8.82
CA THR A 126 8.62 -24.90 -9.93
C THR A 126 7.46 -24.46 -10.83
N LEU A 127 7.65 -23.37 -11.56
CA LEU A 127 6.74 -22.92 -12.62
C LEU A 127 7.06 -23.53 -13.99
N LYS A 128 8.28 -24.05 -14.20
CA LYS A 128 8.68 -24.61 -15.50
C LYS A 128 9.66 -25.75 -15.34
N ILE A 129 9.53 -26.76 -16.19
CA ILE A 129 10.57 -27.78 -16.40
C ILE A 129 10.94 -27.84 -17.87
N ARG A 130 12.17 -28.29 -18.16
CA ARG A 130 12.57 -28.62 -19.52
C ARG A 130 13.39 -29.89 -19.59
N LEU A 131 13.22 -30.60 -20.70
CA LEU A 131 14.13 -31.66 -21.15
C LEU A 131 15.12 -31.03 -22.12
N LEU A 132 16.38 -30.92 -21.71
CA LEU A 132 17.46 -30.36 -22.51
C LEU A 132 18.29 -31.47 -23.15
N PHE A 133 18.48 -31.39 -24.46
CA PHE A 133 19.24 -32.33 -25.27
C PHE A 133 20.57 -31.69 -25.71
N ASP A 134 21.68 -32.43 -25.69
CA ASP A 134 23.00 -31.95 -26.15
C ASP A 134 23.05 -31.65 -27.67
N GLY A 135 22.00 -32.00 -28.43
CA GLY A 135 21.84 -31.80 -29.86
C GLY A 135 20.39 -31.51 -30.25
N GLU A 136 20.03 -31.75 -31.52
CA GLU A 136 18.63 -31.64 -31.95
C GLU A 136 17.77 -32.67 -31.21
N ARG A 137 16.63 -32.21 -30.68
CA ARG A 137 15.75 -33.08 -29.90
C ARG A 137 15.25 -34.25 -30.77
N PRO A 138 15.21 -35.49 -30.24
CA PRO A 138 14.58 -36.61 -30.92
C PRO A 138 13.06 -36.44 -30.94
N GLU A 139 12.36 -37.30 -31.69
CA GLU A 139 10.90 -37.36 -31.66
C GLU A 139 10.43 -37.87 -30.29
N ILE A 140 9.81 -36.97 -29.52
CA ILE A 140 9.17 -37.27 -28.24
C ILE A 140 7.66 -37.30 -28.45
N LYS A 141 7.01 -38.42 -28.10
CA LYS A 141 5.56 -38.59 -28.23
C LYS A 141 4.79 -37.84 -27.17
N ALA A 142 5.29 -37.86 -25.93
CA ALA A 142 4.68 -37.18 -24.82
C ALA A 142 5.70 -36.91 -23.71
N VAL A 143 5.50 -35.82 -22.98
CA VAL A 143 6.13 -35.54 -21.70
C VAL A 143 5.02 -35.41 -20.68
N GLU A 144 5.10 -36.20 -19.62
CA GLU A 144 4.14 -36.22 -18.51
C GLU A 144 4.84 -35.75 -17.26
N ALA A 145 4.14 -35.03 -16.40
CA ALA A 145 4.65 -34.55 -15.11
C ALA A 145 3.57 -34.83 -14.07
N TYR A 146 3.94 -35.46 -12.97
CA TYR A 146 3.02 -35.93 -11.94
C TYR A 146 3.28 -35.19 -10.62
N SER A 147 2.19 -34.71 -10.02
CA SER A 147 2.17 -34.15 -8.67
C SER A 147 1.77 -35.20 -7.62
N ASP A 148 1.54 -34.78 -6.37
CA ASP A 148 0.98 -35.64 -5.31
C ASP A 148 -0.56 -35.68 -5.30
N SER A 149 -1.19 -35.10 -6.32
CA SER A 149 -2.63 -35.16 -6.52
C SER A 149 -3.06 -36.46 -7.19
N VAL A 150 -4.22 -36.97 -6.78
CA VAL A 150 -4.85 -38.17 -7.37
C VAL A 150 -6.20 -37.84 -8.00
N TRP A 151 -6.56 -38.60 -9.04
CA TRP A 151 -7.87 -38.48 -9.67
C TRP A 151 -8.97 -39.03 -8.77
N LYS A 152 -10.00 -38.22 -8.55
CA LYS A 152 -11.29 -38.63 -7.99
C LYS A 152 -12.42 -38.21 -8.92
N GLU A 153 -13.49 -38.98 -8.90
CA GLU A 153 -14.71 -38.67 -9.66
C GLU A 153 -15.70 -37.93 -8.75
N THR A 154 -16.39 -36.94 -9.31
CA THR A 154 -17.54 -36.30 -8.67
C THR A 154 -18.60 -35.91 -9.70
N GLU A 155 -19.81 -35.68 -9.20
CA GLU A 155 -20.95 -35.20 -9.96
C GLU A 155 -21.41 -33.86 -9.37
N VAL A 156 -21.42 -32.83 -10.21
CA VAL A 156 -21.82 -31.48 -9.87
C VAL A 156 -23.19 -31.20 -10.47
N LYS A 157 -24.08 -30.60 -9.69
CA LYS A 157 -25.34 -30.03 -10.17
C LYS A 157 -25.20 -28.52 -10.22
N ILE A 158 -25.50 -27.93 -11.38
CA ILE A 158 -25.57 -26.49 -11.60
C ILE A 158 -27.02 -26.17 -11.93
N GLU A 159 -27.66 -25.37 -11.09
CA GLU A 159 -29.06 -24.99 -11.21
C GLU A 159 -29.18 -23.46 -11.16
N TRP A 160 -29.91 -22.87 -12.09
CA TRP A 160 -30.03 -21.42 -12.23
C TRP A 160 -31.49 -20.96 -12.25
N GLY A 161 -31.71 -19.76 -11.73
CA GLY A 161 -32.99 -19.06 -11.77
C GLY A 161 -33.17 -18.24 -13.05
N SER A 162 -34.13 -17.31 -13.01
CA SER A 162 -34.54 -16.56 -14.21
C SER A 162 -33.56 -15.45 -14.57
N ASP A 163 -32.75 -14.98 -13.62
CA ASP A 163 -31.86 -13.84 -13.86
C ASP A 163 -30.51 -14.25 -14.46
N PHE A 164 -30.15 -15.54 -14.37
CA PHE A 164 -28.91 -16.07 -14.97
C PHE A 164 -28.88 -15.89 -16.49
N THR A 165 -30.04 -15.99 -17.14
CA THR A 165 -30.23 -15.93 -18.59
C THR A 165 -30.61 -14.54 -19.10
N ASN A 166 -30.73 -13.55 -18.21
CA ASN A 166 -30.97 -12.17 -18.59
C ASN A 166 -29.71 -11.55 -19.23
N ASP A 167 -29.92 -10.69 -20.23
CA ASP A 167 -28.81 -9.97 -20.85
C ASP A 167 -28.11 -9.11 -19.80
N ASN A 168 -26.82 -9.39 -19.56
CA ASN A 168 -26.01 -8.61 -18.66
C ASN A 168 -25.23 -7.55 -19.45
N PRO A 169 -25.49 -6.24 -19.28
CA PRO A 169 -24.68 -5.20 -19.91
C PRO A 169 -23.21 -5.18 -19.43
N LEU A 170 -22.92 -5.84 -18.31
CA LEU A 170 -21.58 -6.02 -17.74
C LEU A 170 -20.92 -7.35 -18.12
N ALA A 171 -21.58 -8.20 -18.92
CA ALA A 171 -20.93 -9.39 -19.46
C ALA A 171 -19.64 -8.92 -20.13
N PRO A 172 -18.46 -9.48 -19.78
CA PRO A 172 -17.22 -9.13 -20.46
C PRO A 172 -17.51 -9.19 -21.96
N PHE A 173 -17.07 -8.18 -22.71
CA PHE A 173 -17.13 -8.19 -24.17
C PHE A 173 -16.70 -9.58 -24.63
N SER A 174 -17.68 -10.45 -24.90
CA SER A 174 -17.35 -11.82 -25.19
C SER A 174 -16.63 -11.75 -26.54
N PRO A 175 -15.36 -12.17 -26.63
CA PRO A 175 -14.66 -12.21 -27.92
C PRO A 175 -15.42 -13.09 -28.93
N LEU A 176 -16.39 -13.88 -28.45
CA LEU A 176 -17.25 -14.76 -29.24
C LEU A 176 -18.31 -14.04 -30.07
N THR A 177 -18.49 -12.72 -29.96
CA THR A 177 -19.43 -12.00 -30.86
C THR A 177 -18.85 -11.70 -32.24
N LYS A 178 -17.55 -11.91 -32.50
CA LYS A 178 -16.97 -11.93 -33.86
C LYS A 178 -15.82 -12.94 -33.95
N GLY A 179 -16.12 -14.23 -34.03
CA GLY A 179 -15.08 -15.22 -34.36
C GLY A 179 -15.50 -16.69 -34.36
N ALA A 180 -16.45 -17.09 -33.50
CA ALA A 180 -17.03 -18.43 -33.57
C ALA A 180 -18.16 -18.44 -34.61
N ARG A 181 -17.95 -19.12 -35.74
CA ARG A 181 -19.06 -19.45 -36.65
C ARG A 181 -20.04 -20.33 -35.87
N GLY A 182 -21.21 -19.81 -35.49
CA GLY A 182 -22.31 -20.66 -35.03
C GLY A 182 -23.30 -20.10 -33.99
N LEU A 183 -23.04 -18.97 -33.33
CA LEU A 183 -23.96 -18.47 -32.28
C LEU A 183 -25.07 -17.59 -32.90
N SER A 184 -26.30 -18.13 -32.95
CA SER A 184 -27.47 -17.44 -33.48
C SER A 184 -27.95 -16.32 -32.55
N LYS A 185 -28.33 -15.17 -33.12
CA LYS A 185 -29.23 -14.18 -32.52
C LYS A 185 -30.65 -14.76 -32.38
N GLY A 186 -30.83 -15.75 -31.52
CA GLY A 186 -32.13 -16.36 -31.21
C GLY A 186 -32.33 -16.46 -29.70
N ASP A 187 -33.56 -16.75 -29.27
CA ASP A 187 -34.00 -16.88 -27.88
C ASP A 187 -33.29 -18.01 -27.08
N ASP A 188 -32.42 -18.80 -27.73
CA ASP A 188 -31.67 -19.89 -27.11
C ASP A 188 -30.39 -19.37 -26.41
N ARG A 189 -30.24 -19.69 -25.12
CA ARG A 189 -29.05 -19.38 -24.32
C ARG A 189 -28.13 -20.59 -24.25
N GLU A 190 -26.89 -20.43 -24.71
CA GLU A 190 -25.88 -21.49 -24.74
C GLU A 190 -24.84 -21.34 -23.63
N GLY A 191 -24.24 -22.47 -23.23
CA GLY A 191 -23.00 -22.47 -22.48
C GLY A 191 -22.26 -23.81 -22.51
N HIS A 192 -21.03 -23.80 -21.98
CA HIS A 192 -20.15 -24.96 -21.83
C HIS A 192 -19.30 -24.86 -20.55
N LEU A 193 -18.65 -25.96 -20.17
CA LEU A 193 -17.74 -26.01 -19.01
C LEU A 193 -16.28 -26.09 -19.47
N GLU A 194 -15.40 -25.29 -18.87
CA GLU A 194 -13.95 -25.40 -19.00
C GLU A 194 -13.38 -25.90 -17.67
N ILE A 195 -12.56 -26.96 -17.70
CA ILE A 195 -12.03 -27.58 -16.48
C ILE A 195 -10.52 -27.33 -16.39
N TYR A 196 -10.10 -26.59 -15.38
CA TYR A 196 -8.69 -26.39 -15.05
C TYR A 196 -8.25 -27.44 -14.02
N ASN A 197 -7.11 -28.10 -14.25
CA ASN A 197 -6.62 -29.23 -13.45
C ASN A 197 -7.67 -30.36 -13.27
N GLY A 198 -8.46 -30.65 -14.30
CA GLY A 198 -9.50 -31.68 -14.26
C GLY A 198 -9.97 -32.10 -15.65
N GLU A 199 -10.82 -33.12 -15.70
CA GLU A 199 -11.39 -33.65 -16.95
C GLU A 199 -12.91 -33.72 -16.87
N LEU A 200 -13.60 -33.13 -17.84
CA LEU A 200 -15.03 -33.29 -18.01
C LEU A 200 -15.31 -34.65 -18.64
N LEU A 201 -16.18 -35.45 -18.02
CA LEU A 201 -16.57 -36.76 -18.54
C LEU A 201 -17.90 -36.68 -19.31
N GLU A 202 -18.89 -36.01 -18.74
CA GLU A 202 -20.25 -35.95 -19.31
C GLU A 202 -21.04 -34.76 -18.75
N ILE A 203 -21.94 -34.21 -19.55
CA ILE A 203 -23.00 -33.29 -19.09
C ILE A 203 -24.37 -33.86 -19.45
N GLU A 204 -25.25 -33.96 -18.45
CA GLU A 204 -26.63 -34.39 -18.60
C GLU A 204 -27.60 -33.24 -18.30
N PRO A 205 -28.62 -32.99 -19.13
CA PRO A 205 -29.69 -32.06 -18.79
C PRO A 205 -30.57 -32.66 -17.67
N LEU A 206 -30.86 -31.87 -16.64
CA LEU A 206 -31.79 -32.25 -15.57
C LEU A 206 -33.17 -31.61 -15.72
N SER A 207 -33.29 -30.58 -16.56
CA SER A 207 -34.55 -29.87 -16.84
C SER A 207 -34.99 -30.06 -18.30
N GLU A 208 -36.30 -30.19 -18.53
CA GLU A 208 -36.86 -30.46 -19.88
C GLU A 208 -36.57 -29.36 -20.91
N ASN A 209 -36.37 -28.13 -20.45
CA ASN A 209 -36.03 -26.97 -21.29
C ASN A 209 -34.53 -26.86 -21.60
N VAL A 210 -33.69 -27.77 -21.12
CA VAL A 210 -32.25 -27.80 -21.38
C VAL A 210 -31.91 -28.98 -22.29
N LYS A 211 -31.11 -28.72 -23.34
CA LYS A 211 -30.59 -29.75 -24.25
C LYS A 211 -29.08 -29.68 -24.30
N VAL A 212 -28.42 -30.82 -24.26
CA VAL A 212 -26.95 -30.93 -24.35
C VAL A 212 -26.60 -31.66 -25.66
N ASN A 213 -25.63 -31.14 -26.41
CA ASN A 213 -25.15 -31.77 -27.64
C ASN A 213 -23.94 -32.69 -27.39
N GLU A 214 -23.45 -33.34 -28.44
CA GLU A 214 -22.30 -34.27 -28.36
C GLU A 214 -20.98 -33.59 -27.94
N ASP A 215 -20.88 -32.27 -28.08
CA ASP A 215 -19.71 -31.46 -27.66
C ASP A 215 -19.83 -30.98 -26.20
N ASN A 216 -20.80 -31.49 -25.42
CA ASN A 216 -21.13 -31.04 -24.07
C ASN A 216 -21.47 -29.53 -23.97
N ILE A 217 -22.04 -28.96 -25.04
CA ILE A 217 -22.60 -27.61 -25.04
C ILE A 217 -24.09 -27.72 -24.70
N TRP A 218 -24.54 -27.01 -23.67
CA TRP A 218 -25.96 -26.92 -23.34
C TRP A 218 -26.61 -25.73 -24.03
N LYS A 219 -27.89 -25.88 -24.38
CA LYS A 219 -28.80 -24.82 -24.82
C LYS A 219 -30.06 -24.83 -23.96
N SER A 220 -30.56 -23.66 -23.62
CA SER A 220 -31.80 -23.47 -22.85
C SER A 220 -32.68 -22.39 -23.47
N ASP A 221 -33.99 -22.42 -23.18
CA ASP A 221 -34.99 -21.45 -23.68
C ASP A 221 -35.00 -20.12 -22.88
N GLY A 222 -33.94 -19.84 -22.12
CA GLY A 222 -33.84 -18.65 -21.26
C GLY A 222 -34.61 -18.74 -19.95
N LYS A 223 -35.30 -19.84 -19.63
CA LYS A 223 -35.96 -20.05 -18.33
C LYS A 223 -35.03 -20.71 -17.30
N PRO A 224 -35.41 -20.77 -16.00
CA PRO A 224 -34.71 -21.58 -15.01
C PRO A 224 -34.44 -23.00 -15.52
N GLY A 225 -33.30 -23.54 -15.16
CA GLY A 225 -32.85 -24.85 -15.65
C GLY A 225 -31.71 -25.41 -14.84
N SER A 226 -31.37 -26.67 -15.11
CA SER A 226 -30.26 -27.35 -14.46
C SER A 226 -29.57 -28.38 -15.34
N ILE A 227 -28.29 -28.56 -15.07
CA ILE A 227 -27.45 -29.62 -15.62
C ILE A 227 -26.74 -30.38 -14.51
N LYS A 228 -26.40 -31.64 -14.79
CA LYS A 228 -25.46 -32.43 -14.02
C LYS A 228 -24.18 -32.61 -14.84
N ALA A 229 -23.02 -32.32 -14.27
CA ALA A 229 -21.73 -32.54 -14.88
C ALA A 229 -20.95 -33.58 -14.09
N LYS A 230 -20.50 -34.63 -14.79
CA LYS A 230 -19.63 -35.67 -14.25
C LYS A 230 -18.19 -35.33 -14.62
N LEU A 231 -17.28 -35.30 -13.63
CA LEU A 231 -15.90 -34.88 -13.85
C LEU A 231 -14.88 -35.66 -13.00
N LEU A 232 -13.66 -35.71 -13.49
CA LEU A 232 -12.47 -36.07 -12.71
C LEU A 232 -11.83 -34.80 -12.15
N PHE A 233 -11.59 -34.77 -10.85
CA PHE A 233 -10.90 -33.68 -10.17
C PHE A 233 -9.62 -34.17 -9.48
N ALA A 234 -8.64 -33.28 -9.44
CA ALA A 234 -7.37 -33.47 -8.76
C ALA A 234 -7.58 -33.26 -7.25
N TYR A 235 -7.38 -34.33 -6.49
CA TYR A 235 -7.48 -34.32 -5.02
C TYR A 235 -6.09 -34.53 -4.43
N THR A 236 -5.60 -33.56 -3.65
CA THR A 236 -4.37 -33.70 -2.88
C THR A 236 -4.68 -34.28 -1.49
N PRO A 237 -4.20 -35.48 -1.13
CA PRO A 237 -4.42 -36.03 0.20
C PRO A 237 -3.68 -35.20 1.28
N PRO A 238 -4.27 -35.02 2.48
CA PRO A 238 -3.58 -34.36 3.59
C PRO A 238 -2.36 -35.18 4.04
N GLN A 239 -1.26 -34.49 4.37
CA GLN A 239 0.01 -35.12 4.80
C GLN A 239 0.07 -35.26 6.35
N PRO A 240 0.56 -36.38 6.92
CA PRO A 240 0.72 -36.57 8.38
C PRO A 240 1.87 -35.72 8.99
N PRO A 241 1.91 -35.50 10.33
CA PRO A 241 0.96 -35.95 11.36
C PRO A 241 -0.22 -34.99 11.55
N LEU A 242 -1.43 -35.55 11.56
CA LEU A 242 -2.68 -34.83 11.76
C LEU A 242 -2.76 -34.30 13.22
N ARG A 243 -3.04 -33.01 13.39
CA ARG A 243 -3.92 -32.58 14.49
C ARG A 243 -5.35 -32.86 14.02
N GLU A 244 -6.25 -33.26 14.92
CA GLU A 244 -7.65 -33.58 14.58
C GLU A 244 -8.29 -32.46 13.74
N GLY A 245 -8.91 -32.84 12.61
CA GLY A 245 -9.45 -31.93 11.59
C GLY A 245 -8.54 -31.84 10.35
N GLY A 246 -8.73 -32.73 9.38
CA GLY A 246 -7.95 -32.74 8.14
C GLY A 246 -8.04 -31.41 7.39
N TYR A 247 -6.90 -30.71 7.24
CA TYR A 247 -6.86 -29.43 6.56
C TYR A 247 -6.81 -29.61 5.03
N ILE A 248 -7.56 -28.77 4.31
CA ILE A 248 -7.35 -28.52 2.88
C ILE A 248 -6.03 -27.74 2.75
N ASP A 249 -5.10 -28.19 1.90
CA ASP A 249 -3.87 -27.43 1.65
C ASP A 249 -4.22 -26.13 0.90
N VAL A 250 -4.31 -25.03 1.64
CA VAL A 250 -4.59 -23.68 1.11
C VAL A 250 -3.47 -23.16 0.20
N ASN A 251 -2.31 -23.83 0.19
CA ASN A 251 -1.14 -23.47 -0.61
C ASN A 251 -0.93 -24.40 -1.82
N SER A 252 -1.86 -25.34 -2.09
CA SER A 252 -1.84 -26.17 -3.30
C SER A 252 -2.52 -25.47 -4.47
N PHE A 253 -1.84 -25.46 -5.62
CA PHE A 253 -2.32 -24.91 -6.89
C PHE A 253 -2.79 -25.99 -7.89
N ASP A 254 -2.89 -27.24 -7.44
CA ASP A 254 -3.37 -28.37 -8.24
C ASP A 254 -4.90 -28.50 -8.24
N LYS A 255 -5.60 -27.68 -7.44
CA LYS A 255 -7.05 -27.77 -7.25
C LYS A 255 -7.80 -27.64 -8.57
N THR A 256 -8.86 -28.42 -8.72
CA THR A 256 -9.72 -28.37 -9.90
C THR A 256 -10.68 -27.19 -9.82
N ILE A 257 -10.67 -26.39 -10.87
CA ILE A 257 -11.57 -25.24 -11.03
C ILE A 257 -12.45 -25.51 -12.25
N VAL A 258 -13.75 -25.33 -12.08
CA VAL A 258 -14.71 -25.42 -13.18
C VAL A 258 -15.15 -24.01 -13.53
N THR A 259 -14.89 -23.60 -14.77
CA THR A 259 -15.41 -22.35 -15.34
C THR A 259 -16.69 -22.64 -16.11
N VAL A 260 -17.78 -22.04 -15.66
CA VAL A 260 -19.04 -21.98 -16.40
C VAL A 260 -18.94 -20.85 -17.41
N ARG A 261 -18.93 -21.21 -18.71
CA ARG A 261 -18.99 -20.25 -19.81
C ARG A 261 -20.41 -20.21 -20.33
N ALA A 262 -21.12 -19.13 -20.04
CA ALA A 262 -22.48 -18.93 -20.54
C ALA A 262 -22.56 -17.63 -21.33
N THR A 263 -23.56 -17.56 -22.23
CA THR A 263 -23.84 -16.40 -23.08
C THR A 263 -23.97 -15.09 -22.28
N THR A 264 -24.46 -15.18 -21.05
CA THR A 264 -24.85 -14.03 -20.20
C THR A 264 -23.93 -13.82 -19.00
N ARG A 265 -23.73 -14.86 -18.17
CA ARG A 265 -22.92 -14.80 -16.95
C ARG A 265 -21.89 -15.94 -16.97
N SER A 266 -20.61 -15.61 -16.81
CA SER A 266 -19.53 -16.60 -16.69
C SER A 266 -18.83 -16.45 -15.35
N PHE A 267 -18.48 -17.57 -14.72
CA PHE A 267 -17.82 -17.61 -13.42
C PHE A 267 -17.08 -18.93 -13.25
N SER A 268 -16.18 -18.99 -12.26
CA SER A 268 -15.55 -20.24 -11.87
C SER A 268 -15.85 -20.60 -10.43
N PHE A 269 -15.73 -21.88 -10.08
CA PHE A 269 -15.85 -22.36 -8.71
C PHE A 269 -14.87 -23.51 -8.43
N LEU A 270 -14.52 -23.70 -7.15
CA LEU A 270 -13.62 -24.77 -6.69
C LEU A 270 -14.40 -26.05 -6.38
N ILE A 271 -13.94 -27.17 -6.94
CA ILE A 271 -14.51 -28.49 -6.61
C ILE A 271 -14.22 -28.86 -5.15
N ASP A 272 -13.04 -28.53 -4.63
CA ASP A 272 -12.66 -28.80 -3.24
C ASP A 272 -13.64 -28.21 -2.21
N GLU A 273 -14.15 -27.00 -2.44
CA GLU A 273 -15.14 -26.38 -1.54
C GLU A 273 -16.48 -27.12 -1.59
N MET A 274 -16.93 -27.49 -2.78
CA MET A 274 -18.15 -28.29 -2.96
C MET A 274 -18.01 -29.68 -2.32
N GLU A 275 -16.88 -30.35 -2.50
CA GLU A 275 -16.59 -31.65 -1.88
C GLU A 275 -16.46 -31.56 -0.36
N ALA A 276 -16.04 -30.40 0.17
CA ALA A 276 -16.10 -30.09 1.60
C ALA A 276 -17.52 -29.78 2.11
N GLY A 277 -18.54 -29.85 1.24
CA GLY A 277 -19.95 -29.68 1.57
C GLY A 277 -20.51 -28.28 1.34
N ALA A 278 -19.76 -27.39 0.69
CA ALA A 278 -20.27 -26.06 0.36
C ALA A 278 -21.42 -26.13 -0.67
N LYS A 279 -22.43 -25.28 -0.45
CA LYS A 279 -23.47 -24.94 -1.43
C LYS A 279 -23.07 -23.59 -2.03
N ILE A 280 -22.51 -23.60 -3.24
CA ILE A 280 -21.91 -22.41 -3.85
C ILE A 280 -23.03 -21.62 -4.53
N PHE A 281 -23.58 -20.64 -3.82
CA PHE A 281 -24.67 -19.80 -4.29
C PHE A 281 -24.15 -18.43 -4.73
N VAL A 282 -24.01 -18.23 -6.04
CA VAL A 282 -23.60 -16.95 -6.63
C VAL A 282 -24.86 -16.12 -6.87
N LYS A 283 -25.32 -15.46 -5.81
CA LYS A 283 -26.61 -14.74 -5.78
C LYS A 283 -26.77 -13.77 -6.94
N ASP A 284 -25.75 -12.96 -7.24
CA ASP A 284 -25.84 -11.93 -8.27
C ASP A 284 -25.88 -12.50 -9.69
N PHE A 285 -25.49 -13.77 -9.86
CA PHE A 285 -25.65 -14.51 -11.11
C PHE A 285 -26.85 -15.46 -11.06
N ASP A 286 -27.59 -15.50 -9.96
CA ASP A 286 -28.80 -16.29 -9.80
C ASP A 286 -28.58 -17.81 -10.03
N VAL A 287 -27.45 -18.32 -9.53
CA VAL A 287 -27.02 -19.71 -9.76
C VAL A 287 -26.56 -20.38 -8.48
N LEU A 288 -26.95 -21.65 -8.33
CA LEU A 288 -26.55 -22.53 -7.25
C LEU A 288 -25.76 -23.72 -7.80
N VAL A 289 -24.59 -23.97 -7.22
CA VAL A 289 -23.76 -25.14 -7.52
C VAL A 289 -23.66 -26.03 -6.29
N THR A 290 -23.98 -27.31 -6.45
CA THR A 290 -23.97 -28.31 -5.37
C THR A 290 -23.46 -29.65 -5.87
N LYS A 291 -23.10 -30.55 -4.95
CA LYS A 291 -22.95 -31.96 -5.30
C LYS A 291 -24.28 -32.51 -5.83
N ALA A 292 -24.26 -33.32 -6.89
CA ALA A 292 -25.48 -33.83 -7.51
C ALA A 292 -26.34 -34.68 -6.55
N ALA A 293 -25.69 -35.39 -5.62
CA ALA A 293 -26.34 -36.17 -4.58
C ALA A 293 -26.99 -35.33 -3.47
N ALA A 294 -26.80 -34.00 -3.46
CA ALA A 294 -27.45 -33.12 -2.48
C ALA A 294 -28.93 -32.95 -2.83
N ASP A 295 -29.80 -33.31 -1.88
CA ASP A 295 -31.25 -33.11 -1.98
C ASP A 295 -31.62 -31.65 -1.65
N VAL A 296 -31.20 -30.75 -2.52
CA VAL A 296 -31.51 -29.31 -2.41
C VAL A 296 -31.76 -28.75 -3.80
N SER A 297 -32.87 -28.03 -3.98
CA SER A 297 -33.12 -27.26 -5.21
C SER A 297 -32.67 -25.81 -5.03
N TYR A 298 -32.34 -25.14 -6.13
CA TYR A 298 -32.08 -23.70 -6.16
C TYR A 298 -33.21 -22.91 -5.49
N SER A 299 -34.47 -23.20 -5.83
CA SER A 299 -35.63 -22.47 -5.30
C SER A 299 -35.75 -22.60 -3.78
N SER A 300 -35.72 -23.84 -3.26
CA SER A 300 -35.77 -24.11 -1.82
C SER A 300 -34.58 -23.51 -1.07
N PHE A 301 -33.38 -23.54 -1.67
CA PHE A 301 -32.18 -22.98 -1.05
C PHE A 301 -32.26 -21.45 -0.98
N LYS A 302 -32.70 -20.80 -2.05
CA LYS A 302 -32.86 -19.34 -2.10
C LYS A 302 -33.88 -18.88 -1.05
N GLU A 303 -35.04 -19.54 -0.95
CA GLU A 303 -36.04 -19.23 0.09
C GLU A 303 -35.49 -19.43 1.51
N GLU A 304 -34.76 -20.52 1.75
CA GLU A 304 -34.10 -20.79 3.04
C GLU A 304 -33.06 -19.71 3.38
N TRP A 305 -32.24 -19.33 2.40
CA TRP A 305 -31.22 -18.29 2.55
C TRP A 305 -31.85 -16.92 2.81
N GLU A 306 -32.83 -16.51 2.01
CA GLU A 306 -33.55 -15.23 2.18
C GLU A 306 -34.18 -15.12 3.57
N SER A 307 -34.62 -16.24 4.14
CA SER A 307 -35.25 -16.28 5.46
C SER A 307 -34.26 -16.26 6.64
N ASN A 308 -33.04 -16.77 6.46
CA ASN A 308 -32.16 -17.11 7.59
C ASN A 308 -30.73 -16.53 7.54
N HIS A 309 -30.31 -15.93 6.42
CA HIS A 309 -28.93 -15.46 6.28
C HIS A 309 -28.58 -14.34 7.25
N GLN A 310 -27.32 -14.32 7.68
CA GLN A 310 -26.75 -13.16 8.36
C GLN A 310 -26.22 -12.17 7.31
N PRO A 311 -26.29 -10.86 7.53
CA PRO A 311 -25.71 -9.89 6.61
C PRO A 311 -24.17 -9.99 6.59
N THR A 312 -23.57 -9.65 5.43
CA THR A 312 -22.12 -9.39 5.31
C THR A 312 -21.67 -8.30 6.30
N LEU A 313 -20.40 -8.24 6.68
CA LEU A 313 -19.86 -7.14 7.50
C LEU A 313 -20.10 -5.79 6.82
N TYR A 314 -19.90 -5.74 5.50
CA TYR A 314 -20.22 -4.57 4.69
C TYR A 314 -21.67 -4.11 4.90
N ASP A 315 -22.64 -5.01 4.93
CA ASP A 315 -24.05 -4.64 5.18
C ASP A 315 -24.33 -4.36 6.67
N ARG A 316 -23.67 -5.05 7.61
CA ARG A 316 -23.77 -4.83 9.06
C ARG A 316 -23.38 -3.42 9.48
N ILE A 317 -22.37 -2.83 8.83
CA ILE A 317 -21.90 -1.45 9.13
C ILE A 317 -23.04 -0.43 8.99
N LYS A 318 -23.96 -0.61 8.02
CA LYS A 318 -25.08 0.31 7.79
C LYS A 318 -26.01 0.40 9.02
N ALA A 319 -26.21 -0.73 9.69
CA ALA A 319 -27.11 -0.86 10.84
C ALA A 319 -26.49 -0.39 12.16
N LEU A 320 -25.16 -0.27 12.24
CA LEU A 320 -24.46 0.20 13.44
C LEU A 320 -24.43 1.73 13.52
N PRO A 321 -24.21 2.30 14.73
CA PRO A 321 -23.78 3.68 14.85
C PRO A 321 -22.50 3.92 14.02
N GLU A 322 -22.32 5.13 13.51
CA GLU A 322 -21.07 5.47 12.83
C GLU A 322 -19.88 5.41 13.80
N GLN A 323 -18.69 5.13 13.27
CA GLN A 323 -17.47 5.16 14.06
C GLN A 323 -17.13 6.61 14.43
N THR A 324 -16.63 6.80 15.65
CA THR A 324 -16.06 8.08 16.11
C THR A 324 -14.59 7.92 16.39
N PHE A 325 -13.86 9.04 16.45
CA PHE A 325 -12.43 9.01 16.78
C PHE A 325 -12.22 8.42 18.18
N GLU A 326 -13.01 8.86 19.17
CA GLU A 326 -12.90 8.44 20.56
C GLU A 326 -13.19 6.95 20.72
N LYS A 327 -14.20 6.43 20.02
CA LYS A 327 -14.51 4.99 20.05
C LYS A 327 -13.38 4.18 19.41
N ALA A 328 -12.90 4.58 18.23
CA ALA A 328 -11.79 3.91 17.57
C ALA A 328 -10.53 3.91 18.47
N TRP A 329 -10.19 5.04 19.08
CA TRP A 329 -9.04 5.17 19.97
C TRP A 329 -9.14 4.29 21.22
N ASN A 330 -10.32 4.26 21.87
CA ASN A 330 -10.53 3.49 23.09
C ASN A 330 -10.59 1.98 22.86
N ASP A 331 -11.09 1.55 21.71
CA ASP A 331 -11.17 0.13 21.34
C ASP A 331 -9.83 -0.41 20.80
N MET A 332 -8.96 0.46 20.29
CA MET A 332 -7.65 0.07 19.77
C MET A 332 -6.71 -0.39 20.91
N PRO A 333 -5.94 -1.47 20.73
CA PRO A 333 -4.97 -1.89 21.74
C PRO A 333 -3.95 -0.79 22.08
N LYS A 334 -3.65 -0.66 23.37
CA LYS A 334 -2.63 0.28 23.85
C LYS A 334 -1.27 -0.02 23.22
N LYS A 335 -0.60 1.01 22.69
CA LYS A 335 0.74 0.90 22.11
C LYS A 335 1.77 0.41 23.15
N LYS A 336 2.60 -0.57 22.79
CA LYS A 336 3.58 -1.19 23.70
C LYS A 336 4.84 -0.34 23.93
N SER A 337 5.20 0.52 22.98
CA SER A 337 6.43 1.33 22.99
C SER A 337 6.21 2.64 22.23
N ARG A 338 7.11 3.62 22.43
CA ARG A 338 7.14 4.89 21.68
C ARG A 338 8.32 4.91 20.69
N GLY A 339 8.21 5.75 19.67
CA GLY A 339 9.25 5.96 18.65
C GLY A 339 10.21 7.12 18.96
N PHE A 340 11.16 7.34 18.05
CA PHE A 340 11.99 8.55 18.05
C PHE A 340 11.27 9.73 17.36
N MET A 341 11.67 10.95 17.68
CA MET A 341 11.21 12.18 17.02
C MET A 341 12.29 12.67 16.03
N PRO A 342 12.03 12.68 14.71
CA PRO A 342 12.89 13.35 13.75
C PRO A 342 12.82 14.88 13.89
N LEU A 343 13.96 15.55 13.78
CA LEU A 343 14.11 17.00 13.82
C LEU A 343 15.05 17.46 12.69
N GLY A 344 14.73 18.58 12.06
CA GLY A 344 15.51 19.15 10.96
C GLY A 344 14.99 20.51 10.50
N CYS A 345 15.57 21.03 9.41
CA CYS A 345 15.14 22.27 8.76
C CYS A 345 14.42 21.98 7.43
N ASP A 346 13.66 22.94 6.90
CA ASP A 346 12.99 22.85 5.59
C ASP A 346 14.01 22.58 4.47
N GLY A 347 13.97 21.39 3.87
CA GLY A 347 14.85 20.95 2.79
C GLY A 347 16.27 20.58 3.19
N GLY A 348 16.59 20.60 4.49
CA GLY A 348 17.93 20.25 4.98
C GLY A 348 18.15 18.73 5.00
N ARG A 349 19.27 18.27 4.46
CA ARG A 349 19.60 16.82 4.45
C ARG A 349 20.28 16.30 5.72
N GLN A 350 20.60 17.22 6.64
CA GLN A 350 21.20 16.97 7.94
C GLN A 350 20.09 16.96 9.00
N LYS A 351 19.83 15.78 9.59
CA LYS A 351 18.63 15.51 10.40
C LYS A 351 18.98 14.74 11.67
N PHE A 352 18.31 15.07 12.77
CA PHE A 352 18.54 14.44 14.07
C PHE A 352 17.33 13.60 14.47
N GLY A 353 17.55 12.49 15.17
CA GLY A 353 16.49 11.75 15.85
C GLY A 353 16.64 11.84 17.36
N VAL A 354 15.56 12.11 18.08
CA VAL A 354 15.50 12.12 19.56
C VAL A 354 14.73 10.91 20.05
N ASP A 355 15.41 9.97 20.69
CA ASP A 355 14.83 8.76 21.24
C ASP A 355 13.96 9.04 22.47
N GLN A 356 13.09 8.08 22.83
CA GLN A 356 12.22 8.18 24.01
C GLN A 356 12.98 8.29 25.35
N ASN A 357 14.25 7.87 25.39
CA ASN A 357 15.14 8.00 26.54
C ASN A 357 15.92 9.33 26.56
N GLY A 358 15.68 10.20 25.58
CA GLY A 358 16.33 11.50 25.42
C GLY A 358 17.67 11.47 24.70
N ASP A 359 18.20 10.29 24.34
CA ASP A 359 19.40 10.19 23.52
C ASP A 359 19.12 10.72 22.10
N VAL A 360 20.18 11.16 21.44
CA VAL A 360 20.12 11.73 20.09
C VAL A 360 20.94 10.89 19.12
N PHE A 361 20.47 10.72 17.89
CA PHE A 361 21.26 10.13 16.81
C PHE A 361 21.28 10.98 15.54
N CYS A 362 22.39 10.92 14.81
CA CYS A 362 22.67 11.66 13.58
C CYS A 362 23.07 10.65 12.47
N PRO A 363 22.13 10.22 11.63
CA PRO A 363 22.39 9.25 10.57
C PRO A 363 22.94 9.92 9.31
N LYS A 364 23.90 9.28 8.64
CA LYS A 364 24.48 9.79 7.37
C LYS A 364 23.48 9.76 6.21
N ASN A 365 22.55 8.79 6.21
CA ASN A 365 21.52 8.57 5.19
C ASN A 365 22.03 8.75 3.74
N TRP A 366 21.49 9.73 3.03
CA TRP A 366 21.73 10.01 1.62
C TRP A 366 22.98 10.84 1.35
N ILE A 367 23.57 11.46 2.38
CA ILE A 367 24.76 12.33 2.24
C ILE A 367 25.96 11.60 1.59
N PRO A 368 26.25 10.31 1.89
CA PRO A 368 27.31 9.57 1.20
C PRO A 368 27.00 9.26 -0.27
N ARG A 369 25.73 9.17 -0.66
CA ARG A 369 25.30 8.85 -2.03
C ARG A 369 25.24 10.11 -2.90
N VAL A 370 24.73 11.20 -2.36
CA VAL A 370 24.62 12.50 -3.05
C VAL A 370 25.56 13.49 -2.38
N LYS A 371 26.74 13.69 -2.96
CA LYS A 371 27.81 14.48 -2.33
C LYS A 371 27.53 15.99 -2.36
N GLY A 372 27.98 16.69 -1.32
CA GLY A 372 27.94 18.16 -1.18
C GLY A 372 28.99 18.63 -0.17
N LYS A 373 28.93 19.89 0.27
CA LYS A 373 30.00 20.51 1.08
C LYS A 373 30.14 19.96 2.51
N ASP A 374 29.09 19.30 3.00
CA ASP A 374 29.01 18.62 4.30
C ASP A 374 29.54 17.17 4.27
N THR A 375 29.58 16.52 3.10
CA THR A 375 29.87 15.08 2.98
C THR A 375 31.22 14.70 3.58
N ASP A 376 32.28 15.40 3.22
CA ASP A 376 33.65 15.10 3.71
C ASP A 376 33.87 15.60 5.15
N ARG A 377 32.87 16.26 5.75
CA ARG A 377 32.89 16.77 7.12
C ARG A 377 32.24 15.80 8.12
N LEU A 378 31.73 14.67 7.66
CA LEU A 378 31.20 13.59 8.51
C LEU A 378 32.34 12.71 9.05
N LEU A 379 33.19 13.28 9.92
CA LEU A 379 34.41 12.65 10.45
C LEU A 379 34.12 11.65 11.59
N TRP A 380 33.25 10.68 11.33
CA TRP A 380 32.99 9.51 12.17
C TRP A 380 32.69 8.28 11.29
N GLU A 381 32.99 7.08 11.78
CA GLU A 381 32.75 5.83 11.04
C GLU A 381 31.28 5.39 11.15
N GLY A 382 30.88 4.36 10.41
CA GLY A 382 29.53 3.81 10.49
C GLY A 382 28.44 4.61 9.77
N ARG A 383 27.19 4.20 10.01
CA ARG A 383 25.97 4.79 9.40
C ARG A 383 25.37 5.93 10.21
N GLU A 384 25.65 6.02 11.50
CA GLU A 384 25.14 7.07 12.39
C GLU A 384 26.12 7.32 13.55
N ILE A 385 26.03 8.49 14.17
CA ILE A 385 26.63 8.80 15.47
C ILE A 385 25.52 9.10 16.48
N ARG A 386 25.68 8.63 17.72
CA ARG A 386 24.74 8.81 18.83
C ARG A 386 25.37 9.62 19.94
N TYR A 387 24.57 10.46 20.58
CA TYR A 387 24.91 11.26 21.75
C TYR A 387 24.02 10.85 22.91
N ARG A 388 24.63 10.51 24.05
CA ARG A 388 23.92 10.07 25.25
C ARG A 388 24.15 11.05 26.38
N PHE A 389 23.07 11.39 27.09
CA PHE A 389 23.09 12.38 28.16
C PHE A 389 23.09 11.76 29.57
N GLY A 390 22.99 10.43 29.69
CA GLY A 390 23.04 9.73 30.98
C GLY A 390 21.77 9.89 31.81
N PHE A 391 20.62 10.03 31.16
CA PHE A 391 19.30 10.05 31.80
C PHE A 391 18.94 8.71 32.45
N PRO A 392 18.03 8.71 33.44
CA PRO A 392 17.64 7.48 34.12
C PRO A 392 17.01 6.48 33.14
N ALA A 393 17.23 5.19 33.40
CA ALA A 393 16.69 4.08 32.60
C ALA A 393 15.21 3.80 32.95
N VAL A 394 14.37 4.83 32.86
CA VAL A 394 12.91 4.78 33.07
C VAL A 394 12.20 5.41 31.87
N GLU A 395 10.94 5.04 31.66
CA GLU A 395 10.11 5.68 30.63
C GLU A 395 9.76 7.13 31.02
N PRO A 396 9.65 8.06 30.06
CA PRO A 396 9.25 9.43 30.34
C PRO A 396 7.81 9.48 30.87
N THR A 397 7.62 10.19 31.98
CA THR A 397 6.32 10.45 32.59
C THR A 397 5.45 11.35 31.71
N SER A 398 6.07 12.23 30.91
CA SER A 398 5.40 12.98 29.84
C SER A 398 6.32 13.20 28.65
N ARG A 399 5.76 13.15 27.44
CA ARG A 399 6.45 13.50 26.20
C ARG A 399 5.45 14.11 25.22
N TYR A 400 5.78 15.24 24.63
CA TYR A 400 4.89 15.99 23.72
C TYR A 400 5.70 16.94 22.85
N ILE A 401 5.12 17.35 21.72
CA ILE A 401 5.68 18.41 20.87
C ILE A 401 5.03 19.77 21.18
N GLU A 402 5.79 20.85 21.06
CA GLU A 402 5.35 22.22 21.36
C GLU A 402 4.05 22.55 20.59
N LYS A 403 3.06 23.10 21.32
CA LYS A 403 1.70 23.37 20.83
C LYS A 403 0.95 22.17 20.20
N GLY A 404 1.49 20.97 20.33
CA GLY A 404 0.95 19.74 19.73
C GLY A 404 1.29 19.55 18.25
N TYR A 405 1.99 20.48 17.59
CA TYR A 405 2.28 20.39 16.15
C TYR A 405 3.60 21.03 15.68
N LEU A 406 4.34 21.75 16.54
CA LEU A 406 5.64 22.31 16.15
C LEU A 406 6.75 21.29 16.39
N PRO A 407 7.77 21.19 15.51
CA PRO A 407 8.84 20.18 15.61
C PRO A 407 9.87 20.55 16.69
N ILE A 408 9.40 20.63 17.93
CA ILE A 408 10.17 20.91 19.16
C ILE A 408 9.65 19.89 20.18
N ILE A 409 10.50 18.95 20.57
CA ILE A 409 10.11 17.86 21.47
C ILE A 409 10.42 18.21 22.92
N HIS A 410 9.49 17.88 23.82
CA HIS A 410 9.64 17.99 25.26
C HIS A 410 9.45 16.62 25.90
N SER A 411 10.33 16.27 26.83
CA SER A 411 10.29 14.99 27.56
C SER A 411 10.59 15.22 29.04
N LYS A 412 9.93 14.47 29.91
CA LYS A 412 10.11 14.51 31.36
C LYS A 412 10.31 13.11 31.92
N TRP A 413 11.31 12.90 32.75
CA TRP A 413 11.57 11.67 33.51
C TRP A 413 11.66 11.98 34.99
N GLU A 414 11.30 11.02 35.83
CA GLU A 414 11.39 11.15 37.30
C GLU A 414 12.12 9.92 37.86
N ALA A 415 13.23 10.14 38.56
CA ALA A 415 14.00 9.09 39.21
C ALA A 415 14.75 9.65 40.43
N ASP A 416 14.80 8.89 41.52
CA ASP A 416 15.59 9.23 42.73
C ASP A 416 15.34 10.64 43.30
N SER A 417 14.08 11.10 43.28
CA SER A 417 13.67 12.47 43.67
C SER A 417 14.24 13.60 42.79
N ILE A 418 14.71 13.26 41.58
CA ILE A 418 15.11 14.21 40.55
C ILE A 418 14.12 14.13 39.40
N VAL A 419 13.67 15.29 38.97
CA VAL A 419 12.94 15.49 37.71
C VAL A 419 13.95 15.92 36.65
N TYR A 420 13.94 15.22 35.51
CA TYR A 420 14.74 15.51 34.33
C TYR A 420 13.81 15.99 33.23
N GLU A 421 13.99 17.22 32.76
CA GLU A 421 13.21 17.80 31.66
C GLU A 421 14.13 18.10 30.49
N GLN A 422 13.84 17.53 29.33
CA GLN A 422 14.55 17.80 28.09
C GLN A 422 13.64 18.53 27.11
N SER A 423 14.20 19.52 26.40
CA SER A 423 13.59 20.08 25.20
C SER A 423 14.62 20.17 24.07
N ALA A 424 14.22 19.82 22.85
CA ALA A 424 15.15 19.75 21.72
C ALA A 424 14.51 20.23 20.41
N PHE A 425 15.28 20.99 19.61
CA PHE A 425 14.90 21.49 18.29
C PHE A 425 16.15 21.76 17.42
N VAL A 426 15.96 21.89 16.11
CA VAL A 426 17.04 22.12 15.13
C VAL A 426 16.89 23.48 14.47
N THR A 427 18.02 24.15 14.23
CA THR A 427 18.13 25.40 13.44
C THR A 427 19.38 25.36 12.54
N LEU A 428 19.62 26.43 11.78
CA LEU A 428 20.81 26.59 10.95
C LEU A 428 22.03 26.96 11.81
N LEU A 429 23.19 26.40 11.48
CA LEU A 429 24.46 26.82 12.09
C LEU A 429 25.09 27.93 11.23
N GLY A 430 25.10 29.16 11.76
CA GLY A 430 25.74 30.30 11.09
C GLY A 430 24.85 31.12 10.19
N ALA A 431 23.55 30.84 10.16
CA ALA A 431 22.56 31.60 9.42
C ALA A 431 21.31 31.81 10.27
N ASP A 432 20.56 32.87 9.98
CA ASP A 432 19.27 33.12 10.63
C ASP A 432 18.15 32.41 9.85
N ILE A 433 17.42 31.51 10.51
CA ILE A 433 16.29 30.79 9.92
C ILE A 433 15.15 31.73 9.48
N LEU A 434 15.09 32.95 10.03
CA LEU A 434 14.13 34.00 9.65
C LEU A 434 14.67 35.00 8.62
N SER A 435 15.89 34.80 8.10
CA SER A 435 16.49 35.71 7.09
C SER A 435 15.65 35.83 5.81
N GLY A 436 14.81 34.83 5.52
CA GLY A 436 14.11 34.69 4.24
C GLY A 436 15.01 34.15 3.12
N GLU A 437 16.31 33.99 3.38
CA GLU A 437 17.22 33.31 2.47
C GLU A 437 16.92 31.81 2.48
N ARG A 438 16.89 31.23 1.28
CA ARG A 438 16.55 29.82 1.12
C ARG A 438 17.76 28.95 1.46
N MET A 439 17.62 28.12 2.49
CA MET A 439 18.61 27.11 2.89
C MET A 439 19.00 26.22 1.71
N GLN A 440 20.30 26.02 1.49
CA GLN A 440 20.84 25.00 0.60
C GLN A 440 20.78 23.63 1.29
N GLY A 441 20.55 22.56 0.53
CA GLY A 441 20.38 21.23 1.11
C GLY A 441 21.54 20.75 1.99
N ASP A 442 22.76 21.24 1.72
CA ASP A 442 24.00 20.93 2.43
C ASP A 442 24.46 22.03 3.41
N ASP A 443 23.62 23.01 3.73
CA ASP A 443 23.91 23.99 4.78
C ASP A 443 24.03 23.32 6.16
N PRO A 444 25.05 23.65 6.96
CA PRO A 444 25.22 23.11 8.31
C PRO A 444 24.02 23.38 9.21
N THR A 445 23.54 22.33 9.89
CA THR A 445 22.48 22.44 10.91
C THR A 445 23.03 22.14 12.31
N ILE A 446 22.31 22.62 13.33
CA ILE A 446 22.66 22.41 14.73
C ILE A 446 21.42 22.03 15.55
N LEU A 447 21.54 20.97 16.35
CA LEU A 447 20.57 20.60 17.36
C LEU A 447 20.87 21.35 18.66
N LEU A 448 19.85 21.98 19.22
CA LEU A 448 19.90 22.65 20.51
C LEU A 448 19.04 21.88 21.51
N VAL A 449 19.66 21.44 22.61
CA VAL A 449 19.02 20.66 23.67
C VAL A 449 19.16 21.39 24.99
N LYS A 450 18.05 21.63 25.69
CA LYS A 450 18.04 22.14 27.07
C LYS A 450 17.61 21.02 28.00
N VAL A 451 18.41 20.78 29.04
CA VAL A 451 18.15 19.80 30.09
C VAL A 451 18.02 20.52 31.42
N THR A 452 16.86 20.43 32.07
CA THR A 452 16.62 20.98 33.40
C THR A 452 16.52 19.85 34.41
N LEU A 453 17.34 19.94 35.45
CA LEU A 453 17.36 19.01 36.58
C LEU A 453 16.74 19.71 37.78
N THR A 454 15.74 19.09 38.42
CA THR A 454 15.07 19.65 39.61
C THR A 454 15.06 18.62 40.73
N ASN A 455 15.54 18.99 41.91
CA ASN A 455 15.44 18.14 43.10
C ASN A 455 14.08 18.36 43.79
N THR A 456 13.20 17.36 43.73
CA THR A 456 11.88 17.38 44.37
C THR A 456 11.89 16.73 45.75
N GLY A 457 13.04 16.23 46.21
CA GLY A 457 13.22 15.64 47.53
C GLY A 457 13.60 16.66 48.61
N ASP A 458 13.56 16.23 49.86
CA ASP A 458 13.89 17.08 51.01
C ASP A 458 15.40 17.21 51.27
N ASP A 459 16.19 16.23 50.83
CA ASP A 459 17.64 16.16 51.05
C ASP A 459 18.45 16.71 49.87
N LEU A 460 19.70 17.09 50.13
CA LEU A 460 20.68 17.39 49.09
C LEU A 460 20.87 16.17 48.17
N ARG A 461 20.79 16.39 46.85
CA ARG A 461 21.02 15.35 45.85
C ARG A 461 22.19 15.69 44.94
N THR A 462 23.06 14.72 44.71
CA THR A 462 24.11 14.80 43.69
C THR A 462 23.62 14.09 42.44
N VAL A 463 23.58 14.80 41.31
CA VAL A 463 23.24 14.24 40.00
C VAL A 463 24.52 14.08 39.19
N ASN A 464 24.71 12.90 38.61
CA ASN A 464 25.82 12.62 37.69
C ASN A 464 25.25 12.15 36.34
N LEU A 465 25.56 12.89 35.28
CA LEU A 465 25.17 12.60 33.91
C LEU A 465 26.39 12.07 33.15
N SER A 466 26.37 10.81 32.71
CA SER A 466 27.41 10.25 31.85
C SER A 466 27.18 10.69 30.41
N LEU A 467 28.10 11.49 29.88
CA LEU A 467 28.01 12.05 28.53
C LEU A 467 28.86 11.21 27.59
N LYS A 468 28.26 10.73 26.50
CA LYS A 468 28.93 9.82 25.56
C LYS A 468 28.60 10.18 24.12
N SER A 469 29.56 9.94 23.23
CA SER A 469 29.30 9.82 21.80
C SER A 469 29.70 8.43 21.31
N LYS A 470 28.90 7.86 20.40
CA LYS A 470 29.12 6.51 19.90
C LYS A 470 28.71 6.42 18.43
N HIS A 471 29.61 5.98 17.58
CA HIS A 471 29.30 5.47 16.25
C HIS A 471 29.50 3.94 16.26
N ASP A 472 30.18 3.37 15.27
CA ASP A 472 30.62 1.95 15.30
C ASP A 472 31.39 1.59 16.59
N VAL A 473 32.06 2.57 17.22
CA VAL A 473 32.70 2.44 18.54
C VAL A 473 32.26 3.59 19.46
N GLU A 474 32.30 3.34 20.77
CA GLU A 474 32.16 4.41 21.78
C GLU A 474 33.42 5.27 21.75
N GLU A 475 33.27 6.57 21.52
CA GLU A 475 34.38 7.51 21.45
C GLU A 475 34.86 7.86 22.86
N LYS A 476 36.16 8.11 22.99
CA LYS A 476 36.70 8.81 24.15
C LYS A 476 36.50 10.30 23.95
N LEU A 477 36.06 10.98 25.00
CA LEU A 477 35.73 12.40 24.98
C LEU A 477 36.58 13.20 25.95
N GLU A 478 36.94 14.41 25.54
CA GLU A 478 37.60 15.41 26.38
C GLU A 478 36.91 16.76 26.24
N ALA A 479 36.57 17.39 27.37
CA ALA A 479 35.97 18.72 27.42
C ALA A 479 37.02 19.79 27.76
N ARG A 480 37.04 20.90 27.01
CA ARG A 480 37.87 22.09 27.25
C ARG A 480 37.04 23.34 27.02
N ASP A 481 36.89 24.17 28.04
CA ASP A 481 36.10 25.42 27.98
C ASP A 481 34.68 25.23 27.43
N GLY A 482 34.03 24.10 27.79
CA GLY A 482 32.69 23.72 27.31
C GLY A 482 32.67 23.01 25.95
N PHE A 483 33.75 23.08 25.15
CA PHE A 483 33.87 22.36 23.89
C PHE A 483 34.25 20.89 24.14
N VAL A 484 33.51 19.97 23.54
CA VAL A 484 33.76 18.53 23.66
C VAL A 484 34.35 17.98 22.37
N PHE A 485 35.53 17.38 22.50
CA PHE A 485 36.28 16.79 21.39
C PHE A 485 36.31 15.27 21.53
N ALA A 486 36.23 14.57 20.41
CA ALA A 486 36.63 13.17 20.36
C ALA A 486 38.16 13.06 20.50
N ILE A 487 38.68 11.96 21.05
CA ILE A 487 40.12 11.64 21.11
C ILE A 487 40.37 10.17 20.73
N LYS A 488 41.50 9.85 20.08
CA LYS A 488 41.80 8.49 19.55
C LYS A 488 42.05 7.45 20.65
N ARG A 489 41.79 6.17 20.33
CA ARG A 489 42.29 4.98 21.07
C ARG A 489 43.81 4.85 20.85
N SER A 490 44.62 4.89 21.91
CA SER A 490 46.06 4.68 21.81
C SER A 490 46.40 3.22 21.53
N THR A 491 47.21 2.97 20.50
CA THR A 491 48.31 2.01 20.67
C THR A 491 49.34 2.66 21.60
N GLU A 492 49.92 1.87 22.50
CA GLU A 492 50.46 2.23 23.82
C GLU A 492 51.65 3.22 23.90
N GLU A 493 52.00 3.99 22.87
CA GLU A 493 53.30 4.70 22.84
C GLU A 493 53.31 6.22 22.59
N ASP A 494 52.18 6.93 22.40
CA ASP A 494 52.23 8.40 22.22
C ASP A 494 51.29 9.18 23.16
N LYS A 495 51.90 10.08 23.95
CA LYS A 495 51.26 10.93 24.98
C LYS A 495 50.60 12.21 24.44
N ASN A 496 50.43 12.35 23.13
CA ASN A 496 49.77 13.51 22.52
C ASN A 496 48.36 13.13 22.02
N PHE A 497 47.37 13.23 22.90
CA PHE A 497 45.98 12.85 22.63
C PHE A 497 45.14 14.04 22.17
N LEU A 498 45.06 14.26 20.86
CA LEU A 498 44.00 15.00 20.19
C LEU A 498 43.85 14.38 18.79
N TYR A 499 42.64 14.34 18.21
CA TYR A 499 42.59 14.24 16.75
C TYR A 499 43.34 15.47 16.19
N GLU A 500 44.31 15.25 15.31
CA GLU A 500 44.65 16.25 14.30
C GLU A 500 43.96 15.83 13.00
N PRO A 501 42.98 16.62 12.51
CA PRO A 501 42.47 17.88 13.08
C PRO A 501 41.53 17.68 14.28
N LYS A 502 41.47 18.66 15.21
CA LYS A 502 40.61 18.62 16.41
C LYS A 502 39.15 18.37 16.01
N MET A 503 38.61 17.19 16.32
CA MET A 503 37.24 16.83 15.97
C MET A 503 36.27 17.27 17.08
N MET A 504 35.73 18.48 16.96
CA MET A 504 34.71 18.98 17.89
C MET A 504 33.38 18.29 17.58
N ARG A 505 32.75 17.75 18.63
CA ARG A 505 31.50 17.00 18.55
C ARG A 505 30.30 17.83 18.99
N TYR A 506 30.43 18.60 20.06
CA TYR A 506 29.38 19.48 20.59
C TYR A 506 29.94 20.48 21.60
N PHE A 507 29.13 21.47 21.94
CA PHE A 507 29.38 22.41 23.04
C PHE A 507 28.39 22.15 24.19
N VAL A 508 28.88 22.24 25.43
CA VAL A 508 28.07 22.15 26.65
C VAL A 508 28.17 23.45 27.43
N ASP A 509 27.04 24.10 27.63
CA ASP A 509 26.91 25.25 28.51
C ASP A 509 26.31 24.81 29.86
N ILE A 510 27.11 24.94 30.92
CA ILE A 510 26.71 24.57 32.29
C ILE A 510 26.24 25.78 33.11
N MET A 511 26.07 26.96 32.50
CA MET A 511 25.60 28.17 33.15
C MET A 511 26.32 28.46 34.48
N ASP A 512 27.64 28.33 34.47
CA ASP A 512 28.55 28.54 35.60
C ASP A 512 28.28 27.69 36.87
N LYS A 513 27.56 26.55 36.75
CA LYS A 513 27.25 25.67 37.89
C LYS A 513 27.40 24.18 37.56
N GLY A 514 27.91 23.43 38.54
CA GLY A 514 28.28 22.03 38.38
C GLY A 514 29.72 21.88 37.85
N LEU A 515 30.10 20.66 37.48
CA LEU A 515 31.46 20.34 37.04
C LEU A 515 31.44 19.32 35.90
N LEU A 516 32.06 19.68 34.77
CA LEU A 516 32.39 18.73 33.69
C LEU A 516 33.73 18.04 34.02
N LYS A 517 33.68 16.73 34.22
CA LYS A 517 34.85 15.89 34.52
C LYS A 517 35.20 15.03 33.29
N SER A 518 36.42 15.21 32.77
CA SER A 518 37.01 14.33 31.75
C SER A 518 38.10 13.48 32.41
N ALA A 519 37.89 12.16 32.51
CA ALA A 519 38.86 11.23 33.09
C ALA A 519 38.98 9.96 32.24
N ASP A 520 40.20 9.62 31.81
CA ASP A 520 40.53 8.45 30.97
C ASP A 520 39.73 8.35 29.64
N GLY A 521 39.18 9.47 29.19
CA GLY A 521 38.31 9.57 28.01
C GLY A 521 36.82 9.38 28.31
N ASN A 522 36.41 9.26 29.58
CA ASN A 522 35.02 9.30 29.99
C ASN A 522 34.66 10.74 30.41
N LEU A 523 33.56 11.26 29.85
CA LEU A 523 33.02 12.56 30.18
C LEU A 523 31.78 12.41 31.08
N SER A 524 31.72 13.21 32.14
CA SER A 524 30.53 13.30 32.99
C SER A 524 30.28 14.73 33.45
N TYR A 525 29.01 15.05 33.69
CA TYR A 525 28.60 16.28 34.36
C TYR A 525 28.08 15.97 35.75
N GLU A 526 28.55 16.68 36.77
CA GLU A 526 28.13 16.50 38.15
C GLU A 526 27.62 17.81 38.75
N ILE A 527 26.49 17.76 39.46
CA ILE A 527 25.92 18.90 40.17
C ILE A 527 25.28 18.47 41.49
N ASN A 528 25.35 19.34 42.50
CA ASN A 528 24.60 19.21 43.74
C ASN A 528 23.38 20.15 43.72
N LEU A 529 22.22 19.62 44.06
CA LEU A 529 20.95 20.34 44.10
C LEU A 529 20.31 20.20 45.49
N THR A 530 20.06 21.32 46.15
CA THR A 530 19.28 21.42 47.39
C THR A 530 17.79 21.24 47.13
N LYS A 531 16.96 21.14 48.18
CA LYS A 531 15.51 20.98 48.07
C LYS A 531 14.89 22.04 47.16
N ASN A 532 14.09 21.62 46.18
CA ASN A 532 13.41 22.44 45.18
C ASN A 532 14.35 23.26 44.28
N GLU A 533 15.67 23.03 44.36
CA GLU A 533 16.62 23.68 43.49
C GLU A 533 16.59 23.04 42.10
N PHE A 534 16.63 23.88 41.08
CA PHE A 534 16.74 23.46 39.70
C PHE A 534 17.95 24.08 39.01
N HIS A 535 18.41 23.44 37.94
CA HIS A 535 19.49 23.95 37.11
C HIS A 535 19.35 23.44 35.67
N SER A 536 19.62 24.31 34.70
CA SER A 536 19.54 23.99 33.27
C SER A 536 20.93 23.94 32.63
N ILE A 537 21.14 22.93 31.79
CA ILE A 537 22.33 22.68 30.98
C ILE A 537 21.93 22.71 29.51
N TYR A 538 22.77 23.28 28.65
CA TYR A 538 22.48 23.36 27.22
C TYR A 538 23.53 22.60 26.41
N PHE A 539 23.08 21.73 25.52
CA PHE A 539 23.93 21.02 24.56
C PHE A 539 23.67 21.57 23.16
N LYS A 540 24.74 21.90 22.44
CA LYS A 540 24.69 22.43 21.08
C LYS A 540 25.48 21.48 20.17
N ILE A 541 24.77 20.70 19.37
CA ILE A 541 25.33 19.56 18.61
C ILE A 541 25.25 19.88 17.11
N PRO A 542 26.34 20.35 16.48
CA PRO A 542 26.39 20.50 15.04
C PRO A 542 26.26 19.12 14.37
N PHE A 543 25.56 19.04 13.24
CA PHE A 543 25.42 17.76 12.56
C PHE A 543 26.76 17.27 12.00
N ILE A 544 27.52 18.17 11.38
CA ILE A 544 28.85 17.91 10.81
C ILE A 544 29.95 18.04 11.87
N THR A 545 31.10 17.39 11.63
CA THR A 545 32.27 17.59 12.51
C THR A 545 32.88 18.95 12.22
N LEU A 546 33.05 19.75 13.27
CA LEU A 546 33.74 21.03 13.19
C LEU A 546 35.22 20.83 13.51
N THR A 547 36.09 21.52 12.77
CA THR A 547 37.55 21.43 12.94
C THR A 547 38.23 22.80 13.04
N GLU A 548 37.48 23.89 12.85
CA GLU A 548 38.01 25.25 12.83
C GLU A 548 37.49 26.09 14.01
N GLU A 549 38.37 26.87 14.63
CA GLU A 549 38.05 27.70 15.81
C GLU A 549 36.89 28.67 15.58
N LYS A 550 36.80 29.24 14.36
CA LYS A 550 35.70 30.14 13.99
C LYS A 550 34.33 29.47 14.07
N GLU A 551 34.26 28.17 13.76
CA GLU A 551 33.02 27.38 13.79
C GLU A 551 32.69 26.94 15.22
N PHE A 552 33.72 26.76 16.07
CA PHE A 552 33.54 26.51 17.49
C PHE A 552 32.87 27.72 18.16
N GLU A 553 33.41 28.91 17.94
CA GLU A 553 32.83 30.15 18.47
C GLU A 553 31.42 30.40 17.92
N LEU A 554 31.17 30.07 16.65
CA LEU A 554 29.82 30.15 16.10
C LEU A 554 28.84 29.23 16.83
N THR A 555 29.23 27.98 17.11
CA THR A 555 28.42 27.02 17.86
C THR A 555 28.15 27.53 19.27
N LYS A 556 29.18 28.02 19.96
CA LYS A 556 29.08 28.60 21.31
C LYS A 556 28.11 29.79 21.34
N ASN A 557 28.15 30.67 20.34
CA ASN A 557 27.30 31.87 20.27
C ASN A 557 25.87 31.60 19.78
N THR A 558 25.55 30.38 19.34
CA THR A 558 24.18 30.00 18.96
C THR A 558 23.33 29.84 20.23
N ASP A 559 22.57 30.86 20.61
CA ASP A 559 21.80 30.90 21.86
C ASP A 559 20.48 30.11 21.79
N TYR A 560 20.19 29.32 22.83
CA TYR A 560 19.01 28.45 22.85
C TYR A 560 17.69 29.24 22.84
N GLU A 561 17.53 30.23 23.71
CA GLU A 561 16.25 30.92 23.90
C GLU A 561 15.92 31.82 22.70
N THR A 562 16.96 32.44 22.14
CA THR A 562 16.87 33.24 20.91
C THR A 562 16.45 32.37 19.73
N GLU A 563 17.14 31.26 19.48
CA GLU A 563 16.85 30.39 18.33
C GLU A 563 15.52 29.65 18.50
N LEU A 564 15.12 29.29 19.72
CA LEU A 564 13.81 28.68 19.98
C LEU A 564 12.68 29.60 19.52
N SER A 565 12.77 30.90 19.85
CA SER A 565 11.78 31.89 19.45
C SER A 565 11.70 32.04 17.93
N LYS A 566 12.85 32.01 17.25
CA LYS A 566 12.92 32.07 15.78
C LYS A 566 12.36 30.83 15.10
N VAL A 567 12.70 29.65 15.59
CA VAL A 567 12.22 28.37 15.06
C VAL A 567 10.70 28.24 15.23
N LYS A 568 10.15 28.64 16.39
CA LYS A 568 8.69 28.71 16.60
C LYS A 568 8.04 29.59 15.54
N LYS A 569 8.54 30.83 15.39
CA LYS A 569 8.00 31.78 14.39
C LYS A 569 8.11 31.23 12.97
N PHE A 570 9.25 30.66 12.59
CA PHE A 570 9.47 30.12 11.25
C PHE A 570 8.41 29.06 10.91
N TRP A 571 8.24 28.06 11.77
CA TRP A 571 7.28 26.98 11.51
C TRP A 571 5.83 27.45 11.56
N GLU A 572 5.48 28.39 12.44
CA GLU A 572 4.15 29.00 12.48
C GLU A 572 3.82 29.79 11.19
N ASP A 573 4.78 30.58 10.69
CA ASP A 573 4.64 31.30 9.43
C ASP A 573 4.48 30.31 8.26
N ARG A 574 5.26 29.22 8.24
CA ARG A 574 5.13 28.15 7.23
C ARG A 574 3.75 27.50 7.28
N ILE A 575 3.26 27.09 8.45
CA ILE A 575 1.97 26.40 8.63
C ILE A 575 0.77 27.29 8.31
N SER A 576 0.83 28.58 8.66
CA SER A 576 -0.31 29.50 8.50
C SER A 576 -0.57 29.91 7.05
N THR A 577 0.40 29.72 6.15
CA THR A 577 0.32 30.13 4.74
C THR A 577 -0.79 29.40 3.98
N GLY A 578 -0.84 28.07 4.08
CA GLY A 578 -1.76 27.24 3.31
C GLY A 578 -3.14 27.05 3.96
N THR A 579 -3.86 26.06 3.44
CA THR A 579 -5.17 25.63 3.92
C THR A 579 -5.18 25.37 5.42
N GLN A 580 -6.23 25.82 6.11
CA GLN A 580 -6.49 25.52 7.52
C GLN A 580 -7.75 24.68 7.66
N ILE A 581 -7.64 23.58 8.41
CA ILE A 581 -8.77 22.74 8.80
C ILE A 581 -8.88 22.81 10.33
N ILE A 582 -10.03 23.28 10.83
CA ILE A 582 -10.33 23.37 12.25
C ILE A 582 -11.64 22.63 12.49
N THR A 583 -11.54 21.58 13.30
CA THR A 583 -12.64 20.67 13.64
C THR A 583 -12.83 20.62 15.15
N PRO A 584 -13.92 20.05 15.66
CA PRO A 584 -14.07 19.76 17.08
C PRO A 584 -13.05 18.76 17.65
N ASN A 585 -12.26 18.07 16.81
CA ASN A 585 -11.24 17.12 17.23
C ASN A 585 -9.84 17.77 17.20
N GLU A 586 -9.29 18.08 18.38
CA GLU A 586 -7.99 18.73 18.51
C GLU A 586 -6.83 17.87 18.00
N THR A 587 -6.89 16.56 18.17
CA THR A 587 -5.86 15.63 17.68
C THR A 587 -5.71 15.70 16.17
N LEU A 588 -6.82 15.68 15.43
CA LEU A 588 -6.80 15.78 13.96
C LEU A 588 -6.37 17.17 13.50
N ASN A 589 -6.75 18.23 14.21
CA ASN A 589 -6.28 19.59 13.92
C ASN A 589 -4.76 19.71 14.06
N ASN A 590 -4.21 19.16 15.14
CA ASN A 590 -2.77 19.16 15.40
C ASN A 590 -2.02 18.30 14.39
N PHE A 591 -2.54 17.10 14.09
CA PHE A 591 -1.99 16.21 13.08
C PHE A 591 -1.93 16.87 11.69
N TYR A 592 -3.01 17.53 11.26
CA TYR A 592 -3.05 18.22 9.97
C TYR A 592 -1.99 19.33 9.86
N ARG A 593 -1.70 20.04 10.96
CA ARG A 593 -0.66 21.09 11.02
C ARG A 593 0.74 20.49 11.09
N ALA A 594 0.95 19.47 11.93
CA ALA A 594 2.24 18.82 12.13
C ALA A 594 2.77 18.20 10.84
N HIS A 595 1.87 17.53 10.08
CA HIS A 595 2.23 16.84 8.84
C HIS A 595 2.96 17.70 7.81
N LEU A 596 2.62 18.99 7.67
CA LEU A 596 3.34 19.89 6.77
C LEU A 596 4.83 19.97 7.14
N THR A 597 5.13 20.09 8.44
CA THR A 597 6.51 20.12 8.92
C THR A 597 7.21 18.79 8.72
N HIS A 598 6.48 17.67 8.84
CA HIS A 598 7.04 16.34 8.58
C HIS A 598 7.48 16.18 7.13
N MET A 599 6.69 16.65 6.15
CA MET A 599 7.06 16.66 4.73
C MET A 599 8.28 17.56 4.49
N LEU A 600 8.23 18.82 4.94
CA LEU A 600 9.29 19.81 4.71
C LEU A 600 10.62 19.41 5.37
N ILE A 601 10.56 18.80 6.56
CA ILE A 601 11.74 18.21 7.20
C ILE A 601 12.20 17.00 6.40
N THR A 602 11.33 16.06 6.05
CA THR A 602 11.72 14.78 5.41
C THR A 602 12.39 14.97 4.05
N ASP A 603 11.93 15.94 3.26
CA ASP A 603 12.47 16.25 1.94
C ASP A 603 13.95 16.67 2.02
N ASP A 604 14.71 16.40 0.95
CA ASP A 604 16.07 16.91 0.77
C ASP A 604 16.10 17.84 -0.44
N ARG A 605 16.55 19.09 -0.27
CA ARG A 605 16.89 19.94 -1.41
C ARG A 605 18.15 19.37 -2.07
N GLU A 606 18.09 19.19 -3.38
CA GLU A 606 19.23 18.70 -4.14
C GLU A 606 20.38 19.71 -4.14
N VAL A 607 21.61 19.21 -3.96
CA VAL A 607 22.80 20.05 -3.92
C VAL A 607 23.02 20.74 -5.27
N GLY A 608 23.17 22.05 -5.23
CA GLY A 608 23.44 22.86 -6.42
C GLY A 608 22.23 23.08 -7.34
N SER A 609 21.01 22.81 -6.87
CA SER A 609 19.78 23.06 -7.63
C SER A 609 18.60 23.52 -6.75
N ASP A 610 17.47 23.82 -7.39
CA ASP A 610 16.19 24.13 -6.74
C ASP A 610 15.23 22.93 -6.68
N ARG A 611 15.67 21.74 -7.08
CA ARG A 611 14.86 20.50 -7.04
C ARG A 611 14.85 19.89 -5.65
N TYR A 612 13.77 19.22 -5.30
CA TYR A 612 13.62 18.55 -4.01
C TYR A 612 13.34 17.06 -4.18
N ALA A 613 14.09 16.24 -3.47
CA ALA A 613 13.77 14.84 -3.28
C ALA A 613 12.62 14.76 -2.29
N SER A 614 11.42 14.52 -2.82
CA SER A 614 10.25 14.26 -1.98
C SER A 614 10.37 12.86 -1.40
N ARG A 615 10.82 12.77 -0.16
CA ARG A 615 11.11 11.49 0.48
C ARG A 615 9.92 11.02 1.30
N VAL A 616 9.80 9.71 1.47
CA VAL A 616 8.60 9.09 2.07
C VAL A 616 8.88 8.46 3.43
N GLY A 617 9.99 8.86 4.05
CA GLY A 617 10.38 8.54 5.41
C GLY A 617 11.66 9.27 5.81
N THR A 618 11.72 9.81 7.03
CA THR A 618 12.78 10.78 7.41
C THR A 618 14.21 10.23 7.40
N PHE A 619 14.39 8.92 7.56
CA PHE A 619 15.74 8.32 7.61
C PHE A 619 16.04 7.31 6.51
N PRO A 620 15.51 6.05 6.51
CA PRO A 620 16.03 5.06 5.56
C PRO A 620 15.49 5.22 4.14
N TYR A 621 14.41 5.99 3.95
CA TYR A 621 13.65 6.01 2.70
C TYR A 621 14.04 7.21 1.83
N GLY A 622 14.13 6.95 0.52
CA GLY A 622 14.40 7.93 -0.53
C GLY A 622 13.13 8.33 -1.26
N VAL A 623 13.27 8.54 -2.57
CA VAL A 623 12.16 8.85 -3.48
C VAL A 623 11.59 7.55 -4.02
N PHE A 624 10.37 7.24 -3.59
CA PHE A 624 9.50 6.24 -4.21
C PHE A 624 8.44 7.03 -4.97
N PRO A 625 8.55 7.20 -6.30
CA PRO A 625 7.77 8.20 -7.02
C PRO A 625 6.25 8.14 -6.80
N ASP A 626 5.66 6.96 -6.68
CA ASP A 626 4.23 6.82 -6.38
C ASP A 626 3.85 7.42 -5.02
N GLU A 627 4.56 7.04 -3.97
CA GLU A 627 4.37 7.57 -2.61
C GLU A 627 4.75 9.06 -2.52
N SER A 628 5.79 9.47 -3.25
CA SER A 628 6.24 10.86 -3.35
C SER A 628 5.13 11.72 -3.96
N CYS A 629 4.43 11.20 -4.98
CA CYS A 629 3.28 11.87 -5.59
C CYS A 629 2.13 12.08 -4.59
N MET A 630 1.98 11.23 -3.57
CA MET A 630 1.00 11.44 -2.51
C MET A 630 1.35 12.68 -1.69
N CYS A 631 2.61 12.82 -1.26
CA CYS A 631 3.11 14.01 -0.56
C CYS A 631 3.02 15.28 -1.42
N ILE A 632 3.45 15.19 -2.69
CA ILE A 632 3.40 16.30 -3.66
C ILE A 632 1.96 16.79 -3.85
N SER A 633 1.01 15.87 -4.05
CA SER A 633 -0.40 16.24 -4.18
C SER A 633 -0.97 16.86 -2.91
N ASP A 634 -0.41 16.57 -1.73
CA ASP A 634 -0.82 17.21 -0.48
C ASP A 634 -0.35 18.67 -0.41
N PHE A 635 0.84 19.00 -0.92
CA PHE A 635 1.25 20.39 -1.10
C PHE A 635 0.27 21.15 -2.01
N ASP A 636 -0.15 20.55 -3.13
CA ASP A 636 -1.13 21.15 -4.04
C ASP A 636 -2.48 21.40 -3.36
N ARG A 637 -3.01 20.39 -2.63
CA ARG A 637 -4.27 20.49 -1.87
C ARG A 637 -4.26 21.55 -0.78
N ARG A 638 -3.08 21.88 -0.27
CA ARG A 638 -2.86 22.90 0.76
C ARG A 638 -2.56 24.29 0.19
N GLY A 639 -2.36 24.42 -1.12
CA GLY A 639 -2.00 25.67 -1.79
C GLY A 639 -0.49 25.97 -1.87
N TYR A 640 0.38 25.03 -1.52
CA TYR A 640 1.84 25.17 -1.63
C TYR A 640 2.33 24.85 -3.05
N LYS A 641 1.86 25.67 -4.01
CA LYS A 641 2.11 25.49 -5.45
C LYS A 641 3.59 25.33 -5.78
N LYS A 642 4.42 26.21 -5.24
CA LYS A 642 5.85 26.25 -5.56
C LYS A 642 6.56 25.01 -5.04
N GLU A 643 6.27 24.63 -3.81
CA GLU A 643 6.82 23.42 -3.20
C GLU A 643 6.48 22.20 -4.07
N ALA A 644 5.21 22.01 -4.46
CA ALA A 644 4.82 20.91 -5.34
C ALA A 644 5.62 20.89 -6.67
N GLN A 645 5.75 22.05 -7.35
CA GLN A 645 6.49 22.15 -8.61
C GLN A 645 7.96 21.74 -8.47
N GLU A 646 8.63 22.14 -7.38
CA GLU A 646 10.04 21.83 -7.15
C GLU A 646 10.32 20.34 -6.91
N ARG A 647 9.33 19.60 -6.38
CA ARG A 647 9.40 18.15 -6.21
C ARG A 647 9.07 17.42 -7.51
N LEU A 648 8.06 17.88 -8.25
CA LEU A 648 7.75 17.35 -9.59
C LEU A 648 8.92 17.53 -10.55
N GLU A 649 9.62 18.67 -10.48
CA GLU A 649 10.79 18.96 -11.31
C GLU A 649 11.91 17.94 -11.13
N MET A 650 12.07 17.34 -9.94
CA MET A 650 13.04 16.25 -9.76
C MET A 650 12.71 15.03 -10.64
N LEU A 651 11.44 14.62 -10.66
CA LEU A 651 11.00 13.45 -11.43
C LEU A 651 11.02 13.71 -12.94
N ILE A 652 10.72 14.96 -13.34
CA ILE A 652 10.81 15.40 -14.74
C ILE A 652 12.27 15.43 -15.20
N HIS A 653 13.15 16.06 -14.42
CA HIS A 653 14.55 16.24 -14.78
C HIS A 653 15.28 14.91 -14.97
N TYR A 654 15.01 13.92 -14.12
CA TYR A 654 15.63 12.60 -14.14
C TYR A 654 14.83 11.54 -14.93
N GLN A 655 13.81 11.94 -15.70
CA GLN A 655 13.03 11.05 -16.53
C GLN A 655 13.93 10.21 -17.47
N GLY A 656 13.75 8.89 -17.43
CA GLY A 656 14.47 7.94 -18.27
C GLY A 656 15.96 7.74 -17.92
N THR A 657 16.41 8.19 -16.74
CA THR A 657 17.79 7.96 -16.28
C THR A 657 17.98 6.63 -15.56
N VAL A 658 16.92 6.08 -14.97
CA VAL A 658 16.88 4.77 -14.30
C VAL A 658 15.61 4.06 -14.74
N GLY A 659 15.71 2.77 -15.08
CA GLY A 659 14.56 1.93 -15.45
C GLY A 659 13.95 1.21 -14.27
N VAL A 660 12.63 1.01 -14.28
CA VAL A 660 11.98 0.09 -13.35
C VAL A 660 12.31 -1.37 -13.71
N PRO A 661 12.40 -2.28 -12.73
CA PRO A 661 12.60 -3.71 -12.98
C PRO A 661 11.42 -4.31 -13.76
N GLY A 662 11.71 -4.97 -14.86
CA GLY A 662 10.72 -5.63 -15.69
C GLY A 662 11.28 -6.05 -17.04
N THR A 663 10.40 -6.56 -17.89
CA THR A 663 10.73 -7.04 -19.24
C THR A 663 10.59 -5.95 -20.31
N TYR A 664 10.74 -4.69 -19.91
CA TYR A 664 10.60 -3.51 -20.77
C TYR A 664 11.72 -3.40 -21.80
N SER A 665 11.38 -2.95 -23.01
CA SER A 665 12.33 -2.82 -24.12
C SER A 665 13.20 -1.57 -24.05
N THR A 666 12.74 -0.52 -23.35
CA THR A 666 13.47 0.73 -23.14
C THR A 666 13.08 1.41 -21.84
N ILE A 667 13.98 2.26 -21.33
CA ILE A 667 13.74 3.15 -20.19
C ILE A 667 13.38 4.57 -20.62
N GLU A 668 13.43 4.86 -21.93
CA GLU A 668 13.19 6.18 -22.48
C GLU A 668 11.74 6.63 -22.22
N GLY A 669 11.57 7.68 -21.39
CA GLY A 669 10.26 8.21 -20.99
C GLY A 669 9.74 7.71 -19.64
N GLN A 670 10.42 6.72 -19.03
CA GLN A 670 10.02 6.23 -17.71
C GLN A 670 10.23 7.27 -16.60
N TYR A 671 9.32 7.29 -15.64
CA TYR A 671 9.44 8.09 -14.42
C TYR A 671 9.85 7.18 -13.27
N TYR A 672 11.14 7.21 -12.93
CA TYR A 672 11.67 6.47 -11.79
C TYR A 672 12.94 7.12 -11.22
N GLY A 673 13.85 7.59 -12.09
CA GLY A 673 15.08 8.25 -11.64
C GLY A 673 14.82 9.50 -10.80
N ALA A 674 15.66 9.70 -9.77
CA ALA A 674 15.57 10.84 -8.86
C ALA A 674 16.98 11.30 -8.40
N GLY A 675 17.95 11.36 -9.32
CA GLY A 675 19.27 11.92 -9.01
C GLY A 675 20.10 11.11 -8.02
N GLY A 676 19.83 9.81 -7.90
CA GLY A 676 20.44 8.97 -6.89
C GLY A 676 19.65 8.93 -5.58
N TYR A 677 18.43 9.48 -5.52
CA TYR A 677 17.49 9.28 -4.41
C TYR A 677 16.48 8.15 -4.66
N GLU A 678 16.40 7.61 -5.88
CA GLU A 678 15.39 6.61 -6.25
C GLU A 678 15.50 5.31 -5.43
N CYS A 679 14.32 4.79 -5.04
CA CYS A 679 14.14 3.58 -4.24
C CYS A 679 12.99 2.68 -4.75
N GLY A 680 13.04 1.40 -4.37
CA GLY A 680 11.93 0.45 -4.53
C GLY A 680 11.81 -0.21 -5.89
N GLY A 681 11.93 0.53 -6.99
CA GLY A 681 11.70 -0.02 -8.33
C GLY A 681 10.25 -0.41 -8.58
N TYR A 682 9.30 0.32 -7.99
CA TYR A 682 7.88 -0.01 -8.09
C TYR A 682 7.35 0.33 -9.48
N ASN A 683 6.71 -0.62 -10.15
CA ASN A 683 6.26 -0.37 -11.53
C ASN A 683 5.07 0.61 -11.60
N LYS A 684 4.28 0.72 -10.50
CA LYS A 684 3.19 1.70 -10.37
C LYS A 684 3.66 3.17 -10.41
N ASN A 685 4.95 3.42 -10.15
CA ASN A 685 5.56 4.77 -10.18
C ASN A 685 5.15 5.57 -11.42
N HIS A 686 5.24 4.96 -12.60
CA HIS A 686 5.02 5.68 -13.85
C HIS A 686 3.61 6.27 -13.98
N GLY A 687 2.59 5.49 -13.62
CA GLY A 687 1.20 5.94 -13.61
C GLY A 687 0.95 7.05 -12.58
N TRP A 688 1.50 6.92 -11.37
CA TRP A 688 1.34 7.92 -10.33
C TRP A 688 1.98 9.27 -10.68
N VAL A 689 3.16 9.28 -11.31
CA VAL A 689 3.79 10.53 -11.74
C VAL A 689 2.99 11.21 -12.85
N LEU A 690 2.49 10.46 -13.83
CA LEU A 690 1.58 11.01 -14.85
C LEU A 690 0.31 11.59 -14.21
N TRP A 691 -0.27 10.89 -13.22
CA TRP A 691 -1.40 11.42 -12.48
C TRP A 691 -1.05 12.73 -11.77
N ALA A 692 0.05 12.77 -11.00
CA ALA A 692 0.44 13.94 -10.21
C ALA A 692 0.73 15.18 -11.07
N LEU A 693 1.32 15.00 -12.26
CA LEU A 693 1.54 16.10 -13.21
C LEU A 693 0.21 16.69 -13.71
N GLY A 694 -0.78 15.84 -14.01
CA GLY A 694 -2.14 16.30 -14.32
C GLY A 694 -2.85 16.91 -13.11
N GLU A 695 -2.69 16.32 -11.93
CA GLU A 695 -3.29 16.76 -10.68
C GLU A 695 -2.85 18.17 -10.30
N HIS A 696 -1.55 18.45 -10.39
CA HIS A 696 -0.97 19.77 -10.19
C HIS A 696 -1.62 20.81 -11.12
N TYR A 697 -1.81 20.44 -12.39
CA TYR A 697 -2.50 21.29 -13.34
C TYR A 697 -3.94 21.59 -12.91
N TRP A 698 -4.70 20.61 -12.41
CA TRP A 698 -6.09 20.85 -12.02
C TRP A 698 -6.21 21.79 -10.83
N TYR A 699 -5.34 21.70 -9.82
CA TYR A 699 -5.32 22.61 -8.67
C TYR A 699 -4.95 24.05 -9.04
N HIS A 700 -4.01 24.25 -9.96
CA HIS A 700 -3.46 25.59 -10.24
C HIS A 700 -3.90 26.21 -11.56
N ARG A 701 -4.38 25.39 -12.50
CA ARG A 701 -4.73 25.75 -13.89
C ARG A 701 -3.61 26.52 -14.61
N ASP A 702 -2.37 26.22 -14.25
CA ASP A 702 -1.18 26.87 -14.80
C ASP A 702 -0.84 26.31 -16.18
N LYS A 703 -1.34 26.98 -17.22
CA LYS A 703 -1.13 26.57 -18.61
C LYS A 703 0.32 26.76 -19.05
N GLU A 704 1.02 27.75 -18.52
CA GLU A 704 2.40 28.04 -18.90
C GLU A 704 3.34 26.96 -18.37
N TRP A 705 3.16 26.59 -17.10
CA TRP A 705 3.85 25.47 -16.49
C TRP A 705 3.56 24.16 -17.24
N LEU A 706 2.28 23.85 -17.53
CA LEU A 706 1.94 22.60 -18.20
C LEU A 706 2.53 22.53 -19.62
N ASN A 707 2.54 23.64 -20.37
CA ASN A 707 3.20 23.69 -21.68
C ASN A 707 4.71 23.44 -21.58
N CYS A 708 5.36 23.91 -20.51
CA CYS A 708 6.80 23.68 -20.28
C CYS A 708 7.10 22.20 -20.03
N VAL A 709 6.25 21.49 -19.27
CA VAL A 709 6.47 20.07 -18.91
C VAL A 709 5.85 19.09 -19.90
N ALA A 710 4.97 19.54 -20.79
CA ALA A 710 4.28 18.72 -21.79
C ALA A 710 5.19 17.78 -22.60
N PRO A 711 6.40 18.18 -23.05
CA PRO A 711 7.30 17.26 -23.76
C PRO A 711 7.66 16.01 -22.94
N SER A 712 7.85 16.15 -21.62
CA SER A 712 8.13 15.04 -20.72
C SER A 712 6.91 14.12 -20.57
N ILE A 713 5.71 14.71 -20.43
CA ILE A 713 4.44 13.97 -20.33
C ILE A 713 4.17 13.16 -21.60
N VAL A 714 4.32 13.78 -22.78
CA VAL A 714 4.10 13.10 -24.07
C VAL A 714 5.06 11.92 -24.21
N LYS A 715 6.34 12.11 -23.87
CA LYS A 715 7.35 11.05 -23.90
C LYS A 715 7.01 9.87 -22.98
N ALA A 716 6.50 10.14 -21.78
CA ALA A 716 6.02 9.12 -20.86
C ALA A 716 4.80 8.35 -21.41
N CYS A 717 3.83 9.06 -21.98
CA CYS A 717 2.67 8.43 -22.59
C CYS A 717 3.05 7.53 -23.79
N ASP A 718 3.97 7.99 -24.63
CA ASP A 718 4.46 7.22 -25.78
C ASP A 718 5.28 5.99 -25.35
N TRP A 719 5.94 6.02 -24.19
CA TRP A 719 6.57 4.84 -23.61
C TRP A 719 5.54 3.74 -23.34
N ILE A 720 4.41 4.06 -22.70
CA ILE A 720 3.31 3.10 -22.47
C ILE A 720 2.83 2.51 -23.80
N ILE A 721 2.50 3.38 -24.77
CA ILE A 721 1.99 2.97 -26.09
C ILE A 721 2.95 2.00 -26.78
N LYS A 722 4.26 2.25 -26.68
CA LYS A 722 5.31 1.43 -27.28
C LYS A 722 5.46 0.09 -26.58
N GLU A 723 5.57 0.08 -25.25
CA GLU A 723 5.79 -1.15 -24.48
C GLU A 723 4.60 -2.12 -24.59
N CYS A 724 3.36 -1.59 -24.64
CA CYS A 724 2.14 -2.37 -24.85
C CYS A 724 2.11 -3.12 -26.20
N GLN A 725 2.91 -2.73 -27.20
CA GLN A 725 2.94 -3.48 -28.47
C GLN A 725 3.48 -4.90 -28.30
N SER A 726 4.37 -5.12 -27.32
CA SER A 726 4.96 -6.43 -27.07
C SER A 726 3.97 -7.47 -26.54
N THR A 727 2.84 -7.02 -25.99
CA THR A 727 1.78 -7.88 -25.42
C THR A 727 0.58 -8.03 -26.34
N LYS A 728 0.47 -7.24 -27.42
CA LYS A 728 -0.61 -7.34 -28.44
C LYS A 728 -0.46 -8.58 -29.33
N LYS A 729 -0.55 -9.75 -28.72
CA LYS A 729 -0.37 -11.07 -29.33
C LYS A 729 -1.69 -11.83 -29.45
N PHE A 730 -1.73 -12.77 -30.38
CA PHE A 730 -2.85 -13.69 -30.55
C PHE A 730 -2.38 -15.11 -30.24
N ASP A 731 -3.27 -15.91 -29.67
CA ASP A 731 -3.05 -17.33 -29.46
C ASP A 731 -3.14 -18.12 -30.78
N SER A 732 -2.92 -19.45 -30.70
CA SER A 732 -2.97 -20.34 -31.87
C SER A 732 -4.35 -20.42 -32.53
N THR A 733 -5.41 -19.98 -31.85
CA THR A 733 -6.78 -19.94 -32.36
C THR A 733 -7.15 -18.58 -32.96
N GLY A 734 -6.23 -17.60 -32.90
CA GLY A 734 -6.45 -16.24 -33.37
C GLY A 734 -7.21 -15.35 -32.38
N LYS A 735 -7.39 -15.79 -31.13
CA LYS A 735 -7.96 -14.94 -30.06
C LYS A 735 -6.86 -14.10 -29.42
N LYS A 736 -7.21 -12.92 -28.92
CA LYS A 736 -6.29 -12.11 -28.11
C LYS A 736 -5.87 -12.92 -26.87
N VAL A 737 -4.58 -12.92 -26.55
CA VAL A 737 -4.11 -13.45 -25.25
C VAL A 737 -4.66 -12.58 -24.10
N ILE A 738 -4.71 -13.11 -22.88
CA ILE A 738 -5.30 -12.36 -21.75
C ILE A 738 -4.53 -11.08 -21.41
N GLU A 739 -3.22 -11.05 -21.63
CA GLU A 739 -2.36 -9.87 -21.46
C GLU A 739 -2.38 -8.89 -22.64
N TYR A 740 -3.25 -9.09 -23.64
CA TYR A 740 -3.27 -8.24 -24.83
C TYR A 740 -3.41 -6.76 -24.46
N GLY A 741 -2.43 -5.94 -24.84
CA GLY A 741 -2.45 -4.49 -24.61
C GLY A 741 -1.98 -4.05 -23.22
N PHE A 742 -1.59 -4.97 -22.34
CA PHE A 742 -1.01 -4.65 -21.03
C PHE A 742 0.42 -4.13 -21.17
N LEU A 743 0.92 -3.44 -20.14
CA LEU A 743 2.36 -3.26 -19.99
C LEU A 743 3.05 -4.63 -19.84
N PRO A 744 4.31 -4.79 -20.30
CA PRO A 744 5.12 -5.98 -20.05
C PRO A 744 5.18 -6.36 -18.56
N ALA A 745 5.47 -7.63 -18.29
CA ALA A 745 5.61 -8.10 -16.91
C ALA A 745 6.78 -7.39 -16.21
N GLY A 746 6.54 -6.92 -14.99
CA GLY A 746 7.53 -6.26 -14.14
C GLY A 746 7.22 -6.43 -12.67
N SER A 747 8.11 -5.93 -11.81
CA SER A 747 7.98 -6.07 -10.35
C SER A 747 6.76 -5.33 -9.81
N LEU A 748 6.10 -5.90 -8.81
CA LEU A 748 4.97 -5.26 -8.14
C LEU A 748 5.42 -4.05 -7.31
N GLU A 749 6.18 -4.33 -6.26
CA GLU A 749 6.61 -3.37 -5.23
C GLU A 749 7.82 -3.94 -4.46
N ASP A 750 7.75 -4.03 -3.12
CA ASP A 750 8.69 -4.76 -2.26
C ASP A 750 8.78 -6.23 -2.63
N VAL A 751 7.66 -6.75 -3.14
CA VAL A 751 7.60 -8.02 -3.85
C VAL A 751 8.15 -7.82 -5.27
N LYS A 752 9.26 -8.51 -5.54
CA LYS A 752 10.01 -8.38 -6.79
C LYS A 752 9.57 -9.35 -7.89
N ASP A 753 8.53 -10.15 -7.63
CA ASP A 753 7.94 -11.07 -8.59
C ASP A 753 7.46 -10.31 -9.84
N PHE A 754 7.80 -10.81 -11.03
CA PHE A 754 7.39 -10.22 -12.30
C PHE A 754 6.03 -10.77 -12.75
N GLY A 755 5.09 -9.86 -13.01
CA GLY A 755 3.73 -10.21 -13.43
C GLY A 755 2.99 -9.08 -14.13
N PHE A 756 1.80 -9.42 -14.64
CA PHE A 756 0.85 -8.45 -15.19
C PHE A 756 -0.09 -7.98 -14.09
N TRP A 757 0.43 -7.09 -13.24
CA TRP A 757 -0.24 -6.66 -12.02
C TRP A 757 -1.35 -5.65 -12.28
N LEU A 758 -2.45 -5.78 -11.52
CA LEU A 758 -3.53 -4.81 -11.57
C LEU A 758 -3.10 -3.47 -10.95
N ALA A 759 -2.35 -3.53 -9.84
CA ALA A 759 -1.78 -2.37 -9.17
C ALA A 759 -0.76 -1.60 -10.02
N THR A 760 -0.25 -2.18 -11.10
CA THR A 760 0.57 -1.46 -12.09
C THR A 760 -0.30 -0.88 -13.21
N ASN A 761 -1.14 -1.70 -13.84
CA ASN A 761 -1.85 -1.31 -15.05
C ASN A 761 -3.03 -0.35 -14.78
N ALA A 762 -3.73 -0.50 -13.64
CA ALA A 762 -4.85 0.39 -13.30
C ALA A 762 -4.38 1.82 -12.97
N PRO A 763 -3.38 2.05 -12.09
CA PRO A 763 -2.82 3.39 -11.89
C PRO A 763 -2.15 3.97 -13.14
N THR A 764 -1.56 3.14 -14.00
CA THR A 764 -1.02 3.60 -15.30
C THR A 764 -2.10 4.17 -16.20
N TYR A 765 -3.25 3.50 -16.33
CA TYR A 765 -4.38 4.03 -17.10
C TYR A 765 -4.90 5.34 -16.49
N TRP A 766 -5.05 5.38 -15.17
CA TRP A 766 -5.54 6.56 -14.45
C TRP A 766 -4.64 7.78 -14.67
N GLY A 767 -3.33 7.63 -14.48
CA GLY A 767 -2.38 8.71 -14.72
C GLY A 767 -2.29 9.12 -16.17
N PHE A 768 -2.25 8.17 -17.11
CA PHE A 768 -2.22 8.44 -18.54
C PHE A 768 -3.46 9.23 -18.97
N LYS A 769 -4.65 8.79 -18.56
CA LYS A 769 -5.91 9.50 -18.84
C LYS A 769 -5.91 10.91 -18.22
N ASN A 770 -5.45 11.06 -16.98
CA ASN A 770 -5.41 12.36 -16.31
C ASN A 770 -4.50 13.36 -17.02
N ALA A 771 -3.27 12.95 -17.33
CA ALA A 771 -2.30 13.79 -18.04
C ALA A 771 -2.78 14.15 -19.46
N ALA A 772 -3.37 13.20 -20.19
CA ALA A 772 -3.93 13.45 -21.51
C ALA A 772 -5.09 14.45 -21.48
N LYS A 773 -5.98 14.36 -20.47
CA LYS A 773 -7.04 15.36 -20.25
C LYS A 773 -6.49 16.75 -19.94
N ALA A 774 -5.44 16.85 -19.12
CA ALA A 774 -4.80 18.13 -18.82
C ALA A 774 -4.19 18.77 -20.07
N LEU A 775 -3.50 17.98 -20.91
CA LEU A 775 -2.97 18.42 -22.21
C LEU A 775 -4.09 18.87 -23.16
N LEU A 776 -5.22 18.15 -23.17
CA LEU A 776 -6.37 18.52 -23.97
C LEU A 776 -7.00 19.86 -23.50
N ASP A 777 -7.10 20.08 -22.18
CA ASP A 777 -7.68 21.30 -21.58
C ASP A 777 -6.89 22.57 -21.96
N ILE A 778 -5.56 22.46 -22.08
CA ILE A 778 -4.72 23.57 -22.54
C ILE A 778 -4.64 23.72 -24.07
N GLY A 779 -5.30 22.82 -24.83
CA GLY A 779 -5.28 22.82 -26.29
C GLY A 779 -3.98 22.30 -26.90
N HIS A 780 -3.22 21.45 -26.20
CA HIS A 780 -1.99 20.87 -26.72
C HIS A 780 -2.30 19.88 -27.86
N PRO A 781 -1.56 19.89 -29.00
CA PRO A 781 -1.88 19.07 -30.18
C PRO A 781 -1.96 17.56 -29.93
N GLU A 782 -1.14 17.06 -29.00
CA GLU A 782 -1.12 15.62 -28.66
C GLU A 782 -2.28 15.18 -27.75
N GLY A 783 -3.00 16.11 -27.11
CA GLY A 783 -4.00 15.80 -26.08
C GLY A 783 -5.10 14.85 -26.58
N GLU A 784 -5.64 15.09 -27.79
CA GLU A 784 -6.70 14.26 -28.36
C GLU A 784 -6.19 12.86 -28.75
N ARG A 785 -4.97 12.75 -29.32
CA ARG A 785 -4.36 11.46 -29.65
C ARG A 785 -4.12 10.64 -28.40
N LEU A 786 -3.47 11.24 -27.40
CA LEU A 786 -3.10 10.57 -26.16
C LEU A 786 -4.32 10.13 -25.36
N LEU A 787 -5.40 10.93 -25.35
CA LEU A 787 -6.64 10.52 -24.68
C LEU A 787 -7.27 9.29 -25.36
N ARG A 788 -7.27 9.22 -26.69
CA ARG A 788 -7.74 8.02 -27.42
C ARG A 788 -6.90 6.78 -27.12
N GLU A 789 -5.58 6.93 -27.05
CA GLU A 789 -4.67 5.83 -26.73
C GLU A 789 -4.84 5.35 -25.27
N ALA A 790 -5.01 6.28 -24.32
CA ALA A 790 -5.31 5.96 -22.93
C ALA A 790 -6.63 5.17 -22.80
N GLU A 791 -7.69 5.58 -23.49
CA GLU A 791 -8.97 4.85 -23.51
C GLU A 791 -8.86 3.47 -24.16
N ALA A 792 -8.06 3.34 -25.23
CA ALA A 792 -7.77 2.05 -25.85
C ALA A 792 -7.01 1.11 -24.90
N TYR A 793 -5.99 1.62 -24.21
CA TYR A 793 -5.25 0.90 -23.17
C TYR A 793 -6.18 0.45 -22.03
N GLY A 794 -6.97 1.36 -21.47
CA GLY A 794 -7.93 1.04 -20.40
C GLY A 794 -8.96 -0.02 -20.82
N LYS A 795 -9.42 0.01 -22.07
CA LYS A 795 -10.33 -1.02 -22.60
C LYS A 795 -9.69 -2.41 -22.63
N ASP A 796 -8.47 -2.52 -23.11
CA ASP A 796 -7.73 -3.79 -23.17
C ASP A 796 -7.43 -4.30 -21.75
N VAL A 797 -7.02 -3.42 -20.81
CA VAL A 797 -6.78 -3.75 -19.40
C VAL A 797 -8.04 -4.28 -18.70
N ARG A 798 -9.20 -3.61 -18.86
CA ARG A 798 -10.48 -4.08 -18.30
C ARG A 798 -10.87 -5.45 -18.84
N ALA A 799 -10.64 -5.70 -20.13
CA ALA A 799 -10.96 -6.98 -20.74
C ALA A 799 -10.12 -8.11 -20.12
N GLY A 800 -8.81 -7.91 -19.96
CA GLY A 800 -7.92 -8.88 -19.33
C GLY A 800 -8.30 -9.19 -17.88
N PHE A 801 -8.61 -8.18 -17.07
CA PHE A 801 -8.98 -8.41 -15.67
C PHE A 801 -10.39 -9.00 -15.48
N ARG A 802 -11.35 -8.69 -16.35
CA ARG A 802 -12.66 -9.38 -16.33
C ARG A 802 -12.54 -10.85 -16.75
N GLU A 803 -11.66 -11.16 -17.69
CA GLU A 803 -11.34 -12.55 -18.01
C GLU A 803 -10.64 -13.23 -16.81
N ALA A 804 -9.67 -12.56 -16.17
CA ALA A 804 -9.02 -13.09 -14.97
C ALA A 804 -10.03 -13.33 -13.83
N MET A 805 -11.00 -12.44 -13.64
CA MET A 805 -12.11 -12.62 -12.70
C MET A 805 -12.96 -13.84 -13.05
N THR A 806 -13.31 -14.01 -14.33
CA THR A 806 -14.09 -15.17 -14.81
C THR A 806 -13.37 -16.48 -14.53
N LEU A 807 -12.05 -16.48 -14.73
CA LEU A 807 -11.14 -17.61 -14.58
C LEU A 807 -10.79 -17.90 -13.11
N SER A 808 -11.01 -16.95 -12.20
CA SER A 808 -10.78 -17.07 -10.77
C SER A 808 -12.03 -17.64 -10.10
N PRO A 809 -11.90 -18.61 -9.17
CA PRO A 809 -13.05 -19.12 -8.46
C PRO A 809 -13.71 -18.03 -7.62
N VAL A 810 -15.05 -18.06 -7.57
CA VAL A 810 -15.85 -17.21 -6.69
C VAL A 810 -15.44 -17.42 -5.23
N VAL A 811 -15.56 -16.38 -4.42
CA VAL A 811 -15.17 -16.38 -3.00
C VAL A 811 -16.39 -16.31 -2.11
N LYS A 812 -16.39 -17.12 -1.04
CA LYS A 812 -17.48 -17.18 -0.08
C LYS A 812 -17.53 -15.89 0.75
N LEU A 813 -18.72 -15.35 0.96
CA LEU A 813 -18.99 -14.24 1.89
C LEU A 813 -19.60 -14.76 3.19
N ARG A 814 -19.63 -13.92 4.23
CA ARG A 814 -20.12 -14.29 5.56
C ARG A 814 -21.63 -14.49 5.62
N ASP A 815 -22.36 -13.96 4.63
CA ASP A 815 -23.79 -14.23 4.46
C ASP A 815 -24.09 -15.60 3.83
N GLY A 816 -23.06 -16.38 3.49
CA GLY A 816 -23.18 -17.70 2.87
C GLY A 816 -23.34 -17.67 1.34
N THR A 817 -23.40 -16.49 0.72
CA THR A 817 -23.33 -16.32 -0.74
C THR A 817 -21.88 -16.35 -1.23
N TYR A 818 -21.70 -16.32 -2.55
CA TYR A 818 -20.42 -16.28 -3.21
C TYR A 818 -20.37 -15.11 -4.20
N ALA A 819 -19.23 -14.40 -4.23
CA ALA A 819 -18.99 -13.27 -5.12
C ALA A 819 -17.86 -13.56 -6.13
N PRO A 820 -17.94 -13.07 -7.37
CA PRO A 820 -16.81 -13.07 -8.30
C PRO A 820 -15.58 -12.38 -7.72
N HIS A 821 -14.40 -12.94 -7.99
CA HIS A 821 -13.15 -12.51 -7.38
C HIS A 821 -12.15 -12.03 -8.45
N PHE A 822 -11.62 -10.82 -8.28
CA PHE A 822 -10.55 -10.27 -9.12
C PHE A 822 -9.18 -10.62 -8.52
N PRO A 823 -8.38 -11.49 -9.16
CA PRO A 823 -7.05 -11.81 -8.65
C PRO A 823 -6.06 -10.65 -8.88
N PRO A 824 -4.98 -10.56 -8.09
CA PRO A 824 -4.03 -9.41 -8.11
C PRO A 824 -3.23 -9.27 -9.41
N ARG A 825 -3.14 -10.33 -10.21
CA ARG A 825 -2.46 -10.37 -11.52
C ARG A 825 -3.19 -11.29 -12.49
N LEU A 826 -2.93 -11.12 -13.78
CA LEU A 826 -3.37 -12.09 -14.78
C LEU A 826 -2.80 -13.48 -14.51
N TYR A 827 -3.51 -14.51 -14.99
CA TYR A 827 -3.18 -15.93 -14.87
C TYR A 827 -3.28 -16.55 -13.47
N GLN A 828 -3.33 -15.75 -12.40
CA GLN A 828 -3.56 -16.23 -11.03
C GLN A 828 -4.97 -16.83 -10.90
N ARG A 829 -5.07 -18.04 -10.32
CA ARG A 829 -6.32 -18.76 -10.12
C ARG A 829 -6.71 -18.76 -8.64
N GLY A 830 -7.51 -17.78 -8.23
CA GLY A 830 -7.88 -17.55 -6.83
C GLY A 830 -6.95 -16.54 -6.16
N ARG A 831 -6.78 -16.64 -4.85
CA ARG A 831 -5.98 -15.69 -4.06
C ARG A 831 -4.48 -15.85 -4.31
N GLY A 832 -3.79 -14.73 -4.44
CA GLY A 832 -2.34 -14.64 -4.34
C GLY A 832 -1.82 -14.87 -2.91
N PHE A 833 -0.50 -14.95 -2.81
CA PHE A 833 0.19 -15.14 -1.54
C PHE A 833 0.43 -13.80 -0.82
N GLY A 834 -0.03 -13.72 0.43
CA GLY A 834 0.29 -12.60 1.34
C GLY A 834 -0.59 -11.37 1.21
N TRP A 835 -0.78 -10.67 2.34
CA TRP A 835 -1.61 -9.47 2.45
C TRP A 835 -1.18 -8.36 1.49
N LEU A 836 0.12 -8.19 1.22
CA LEU A 836 0.61 -7.14 0.34
C LEU A 836 0.03 -7.24 -1.08
N ARG A 837 -0.12 -8.47 -1.62
CA ARG A 837 -0.67 -8.67 -2.97
C ARG A 837 -2.20 -8.55 -3.01
N GLU A 838 -2.90 -8.82 -1.90
CA GLU A 838 -4.37 -8.93 -1.87
C GLU A 838 -5.08 -7.70 -1.25
N THR A 839 -4.52 -7.09 -0.20
CA THR A 839 -5.17 -5.96 0.49
C THR A 839 -4.51 -4.63 0.18
N LEU A 840 -3.18 -4.58 0.10
CA LEU A 840 -2.47 -3.38 -0.33
C LEU A 840 -2.60 -3.24 -1.85
N GLU A 841 -1.98 -4.15 -2.60
CA GLU A 841 -1.91 -4.08 -4.07
C GLU A 841 -3.00 -4.87 -4.80
N GLY A 842 -4.14 -5.10 -4.13
CA GLY A 842 -5.26 -5.89 -4.64
C GLY A 842 -6.33 -5.11 -5.39
N ALA A 843 -7.46 -5.78 -5.66
CA ALA A 843 -8.51 -5.37 -6.58
C ALA A 843 -9.15 -4.00 -6.31
N ILE A 844 -9.03 -3.45 -5.09
CA ILE A 844 -9.54 -2.10 -4.77
C ILE A 844 -8.94 -1.00 -5.66
N HIS A 845 -7.74 -1.22 -6.20
CA HIS A 845 -7.10 -0.32 -7.18
C HIS A 845 -7.90 -0.16 -8.47
N LEU A 846 -8.72 -1.15 -8.86
CA LEU A 846 -9.62 -1.03 -10.01
C LEU A 846 -10.66 0.06 -9.77
N ILE A 847 -11.16 0.19 -8.54
CA ILE A 847 -12.11 1.24 -8.17
C ILE A 847 -11.37 2.56 -8.02
N ARG A 848 -10.32 2.59 -7.19
CA ARG A 848 -9.55 3.80 -6.86
C ARG A 848 -8.96 4.48 -8.11
N SER A 849 -8.64 3.73 -9.15
CA SER A 849 -8.06 4.25 -10.40
C SER A 849 -9.10 4.54 -11.48
N GLU A 850 -10.39 4.63 -11.12
CA GLU A 850 -11.51 4.87 -12.07
C GLU A 850 -11.56 3.85 -13.23
N MET A 851 -11.07 2.63 -12.98
CA MET A 851 -11.15 1.54 -13.94
C MET A 851 -12.52 0.86 -13.88
N LEU A 852 -13.11 0.81 -12.68
CA LEU A 852 -14.48 0.38 -12.42
C LEU A 852 -15.27 1.54 -11.81
N GLU A 853 -16.53 1.67 -12.21
CA GLU A 853 -17.44 2.65 -11.63
C GLU A 853 -17.75 2.31 -10.17
N PRO A 854 -17.69 3.26 -9.21
CA PRO A 854 -17.83 2.95 -7.79
C PRO A 854 -19.12 2.23 -7.40
N TRP A 855 -20.22 2.45 -8.14
CA TRP A 855 -21.54 1.83 -7.92
C TRP A 855 -21.77 0.54 -8.73
N SER A 856 -20.78 0.02 -9.45
CA SER A 856 -20.96 -1.20 -10.24
C SER A 856 -21.13 -2.44 -9.35
N GLU A 857 -21.66 -3.52 -9.94
CA GLU A 857 -21.72 -4.84 -9.29
C GLU A 857 -20.29 -5.29 -8.93
N GLU A 858 -19.34 -5.15 -9.86
CA GLU A 858 -17.94 -5.54 -9.65
C GLU A 858 -17.30 -4.81 -8.47
N SER A 859 -17.52 -3.50 -8.34
CA SER A 859 -17.05 -2.73 -7.20
C SER A 859 -17.70 -3.18 -5.89
N THR A 860 -18.97 -3.57 -5.91
CA THR A 860 -19.66 -4.07 -4.73
C THR A 860 -19.11 -5.43 -4.28
N TRP A 861 -18.79 -6.33 -5.22
CA TRP A 861 -18.14 -7.61 -4.91
C TRP A 861 -16.78 -7.42 -4.25
N ILE A 862 -15.96 -6.52 -4.81
CA ILE A 862 -14.64 -6.19 -4.26
C ILE A 862 -14.79 -5.66 -2.82
N LEU A 863 -15.65 -4.66 -2.58
CA LEU A 863 -15.79 -4.07 -1.24
C LEU A 863 -16.32 -5.06 -0.20
N LYS A 864 -17.30 -5.90 -0.57
CA LYS A 864 -17.83 -6.95 0.31
C LYS A 864 -16.75 -7.96 0.68
N ASP A 865 -15.97 -8.38 -0.30
CA ASP A 865 -14.88 -9.33 -0.09
C ASP A 865 -13.77 -8.77 0.81
N TYR A 866 -13.40 -7.50 0.61
CA TYR A 866 -12.42 -6.82 1.46
C TYR A 866 -12.87 -6.77 2.93
N GLU A 867 -14.12 -6.42 3.19
CA GLU A 867 -14.68 -6.38 4.55
C GLU A 867 -14.83 -7.77 5.17
N ASP A 868 -15.38 -8.75 4.44
CA ASP A 868 -15.73 -10.06 5.00
C ASP A 868 -14.52 -10.98 5.18
N ASN A 869 -13.59 -10.95 4.22
CA ASN A 869 -12.56 -11.98 4.07
C ASN A 869 -11.13 -11.47 4.20
N LEU A 870 -10.86 -10.18 3.94
CA LEU A 870 -9.50 -9.70 3.83
C LEU A 870 -9.03 -8.90 5.06
N TYR A 871 -9.69 -7.80 5.40
CA TYR A 871 -9.23 -6.89 6.47
C TYR A 871 -9.16 -7.56 7.84
N ILE A 872 -10.03 -8.53 8.10
CA ILE A 872 -10.05 -9.29 9.35
C ILE A 872 -9.85 -10.77 9.02
N SER A 873 -8.58 -11.16 8.86
CA SER A 873 -8.21 -12.53 8.53
C SER A 873 -6.78 -12.86 8.94
N ASP A 874 -6.50 -14.12 9.25
CA ASP A 874 -5.17 -14.60 9.64
C ASP A 874 -4.15 -14.57 8.49
N ARG A 875 -4.60 -14.35 7.25
CA ARG A 875 -3.75 -14.43 6.04
C ARG A 875 -3.55 -13.09 5.35
N TYR A 876 -4.53 -12.18 5.43
CA TYR A 876 -4.55 -10.94 4.65
C TYR A 876 -4.75 -9.68 5.50
N GLY A 877 -4.99 -9.82 6.79
CA GLY A 877 -5.27 -8.72 7.71
C GLY A 877 -4.95 -9.08 9.16
N TYR A 878 -5.59 -8.42 10.11
CA TYR A 878 -5.37 -8.67 11.52
C TYR A 878 -6.29 -9.78 12.04
N SER A 879 -5.71 -10.72 12.79
CA SER A 879 -6.49 -11.67 13.59
C SER A 879 -7.19 -10.95 14.74
N VAL A 880 -8.44 -11.32 15.00
CA VAL A 880 -9.27 -10.75 16.07
C VAL A 880 -9.74 -11.88 16.97
N ASP A 881 -9.38 -11.82 18.26
CA ASP A 881 -9.63 -12.90 19.22
C ASP A 881 -11.13 -13.10 19.51
N ASP A 882 -11.85 -12.00 19.78
CA ASP A 882 -13.30 -11.99 20.00
C ASP A 882 -13.96 -11.27 18.82
N PHE A 883 -14.22 -12.03 17.76
CA PHE A 883 -14.68 -11.48 16.49
C PHE A 883 -15.96 -10.66 16.65
N GLU A 884 -16.99 -11.17 17.33
CA GLU A 884 -18.29 -10.47 17.43
C GLU A 884 -18.21 -9.17 18.24
N ARG A 885 -17.28 -9.09 19.20
CA ARG A 885 -17.04 -7.87 19.98
C ARG A 885 -16.24 -6.82 19.21
N ASP A 886 -15.17 -7.24 18.53
CA ASP A 886 -14.09 -6.32 18.16
C ASP A 886 -13.99 -6.03 16.65
N TRP A 887 -14.67 -6.79 15.78
CA TRP A 887 -14.54 -6.65 14.32
C TRP A 887 -14.80 -5.23 13.80
N PHE A 888 -15.69 -4.48 14.47
CA PHE A 888 -16.05 -3.14 14.03
C PHE A 888 -14.89 -2.14 14.19
N SER A 889 -14.14 -2.20 15.30
CA SER A 889 -13.07 -1.23 15.58
C SER A 889 -11.68 -1.72 15.18
N LEU A 890 -11.48 -3.04 15.03
CA LEU A 890 -10.19 -3.64 14.68
C LEU A 890 -10.09 -4.04 13.19
N GLY A 891 -10.96 -3.53 12.34
CA GLY A 891 -10.96 -3.83 10.90
C GLY A 891 -11.41 -2.67 10.02
N GLY A 892 -11.53 -2.94 8.72
CA GLY A 892 -11.85 -1.94 7.69
C GLY A 892 -10.61 -1.31 7.05
N PHE A 893 -9.41 -1.88 7.25
CA PHE A 893 -8.13 -1.35 6.77
C PHE A 893 -7.08 -2.48 6.59
N SER A 894 -6.07 -2.24 5.76
CA SER A 894 -4.92 -3.15 5.52
C SER A 894 -3.83 -3.02 6.60
N MET A 895 -2.84 -3.93 6.59
CA MET A 895 -1.74 -3.90 7.57
C MET A 895 -0.83 -2.67 7.50
N GLN A 896 -0.71 -2.07 6.31
CA GLN A 896 -0.28 -0.67 6.18
C GLN A 896 -1.53 0.17 6.02
N SER A 897 -2.06 0.66 7.14
CA SER A 897 -3.45 1.14 7.20
C SER A 897 -3.66 2.47 6.49
N ASN A 898 -2.62 3.28 6.34
CA ASN A 898 -2.74 4.66 5.86
C ASN A 898 -2.10 4.91 4.48
N LEU A 899 -1.47 3.92 3.84
CA LEU A 899 -0.83 4.13 2.52
C LEU A 899 -1.83 4.18 1.36
N LEU A 900 -2.80 3.28 1.33
CA LEU A 900 -3.72 3.14 0.20
C LEU A 900 -5.16 3.51 0.56
N CYS A 901 -5.82 4.12 -0.42
CA CYS A 901 -7.09 4.84 -0.33
C CYS A 901 -8.33 3.94 -0.21
N HIS A 902 -8.33 2.99 0.72
CA HIS A 902 -9.44 2.06 0.93
C HIS A 902 -10.77 2.75 1.31
N THR A 903 -10.71 3.95 1.87
CA THR A 903 -11.89 4.73 2.28
C THR A 903 -12.58 5.45 1.11
N ILE A 904 -11.83 5.81 0.06
CA ILE A 904 -12.33 6.65 -1.03
C ILE A 904 -13.53 6.03 -1.78
N PRO A 905 -13.53 4.72 -2.12
CA PRO A 905 -14.70 4.08 -2.73
C PRO A 905 -15.99 4.26 -1.93
N TYR A 906 -15.94 4.20 -0.60
CA TYR A 906 -17.11 4.40 0.25
C TYR A 906 -17.66 5.82 0.16
N LEU A 907 -16.78 6.83 0.10
CA LEU A 907 -17.21 8.22 -0.07
C LEU A 907 -17.91 8.43 -1.43
N TRP A 908 -17.34 7.90 -2.51
CA TRP A 908 -17.93 8.00 -3.85
C TRP A 908 -19.29 7.31 -3.99
N ARG A 909 -19.55 6.32 -3.12
CA ARG A 909 -20.82 5.59 -3.05
C ARG A 909 -21.85 6.21 -2.09
N ASP A 910 -21.52 7.35 -1.50
CA ASP A 910 -22.35 8.01 -0.49
C ASP A 910 -22.54 7.15 0.79
N GLU A 911 -21.47 6.48 1.24
CA GLU A 911 -21.46 5.57 2.40
C GLU A 911 -20.62 6.13 3.57
N PRO A 912 -21.08 7.21 4.24
CA PRO A 912 -20.27 7.90 5.26
C PRO A 912 -19.93 7.02 6.48
N LYS A 913 -20.78 6.05 6.85
CA LYS A 913 -20.49 5.14 7.98
C LYS A 913 -19.28 4.25 7.70
N HIS A 914 -19.18 3.71 6.49
CA HIS A 914 -18.04 2.91 6.04
C HIS A 914 -16.78 3.75 5.93
N PHE A 915 -16.90 4.94 5.33
CA PHE A 915 -15.81 5.90 5.24
C PHE A 915 -15.23 6.24 6.62
N LEU A 916 -16.08 6.63 7.58
CA LEU A 916 -15.67 7.00 8.93
C LEU A 916 -15.04 5.83 9.69
N ARG A 917 -15.59 4.61 9.53
CA ARG A 917 -15.01 3.40 10.11
C ARG A 917 -13.62 3.12 9.55
N GLY A 918 -13.46 3.06 8.23
CA GLY A 918 -12.17 2.82 7.60
C GLY A 918 -11.15 3.89 7.99
N TYR A 919 -11.55 5.17 7.94
CA TYR A 919 -10.65 6.27 8.27
C TYR A 919 -10.19 6.27 9.73
N PHE A 920 -11.11 6.30 10.70
CA PHE A 920 -10.71 6.43 12.10
C PHE A 920 -9.97 5.19 12.60
N ASN A 921 -10.39 3.99 12.18
CA ASN A 921 -9.70 2.77 12.58
C ASN A 921 -8.27 2.72 12.02
N ALA A 922 -8.10 3.06 10.73
CA ALA A 922 -6.78 3.13 10.11
C ALA A 922 -5.90 4.21 10.76
N PHE A 923 -6.45 5.38 11.08
CA PHE A 923 -5.70 6.45 11.73
C PHE A 923 -5.15 6.01 13.09
N VAL A 924 -6.01 5.51 13.98
CA VAL A 924 -5.61 5.15 15.35
C VAL A 924 -4.77 3.88 15.41
N SER A 925 -4.81 3.02 14.39
CA SER A 925 -3.93 1.84 14.31
C SER A 925 -2.45 2.25 14.21
N ALA A 926 -2.14 3.40 13.61
CA ALA A 926 -0.76 3.86 13.38
C ALA A 926 -0.39 5.18 14.09
N PHE A 927 -1.33 5.85 14.77
CA PHE A 927 -1.10 7.16 15.37
C PHE A 927 -0.38 7.13 16.73
N TYR A 928 0.62 8.01 16.87
CA TYR A 928 1.39 8.23 18.09
C TYR A 928 1.28 9.68 18.55
N PRO A 929 0.56 9.95 19.66
CA PRO A 929 0.20 11.31 20.06
C PRO A 929 1.38 12.12 20.63
N ASP A 930 2.41 11.47 21.19
CA ASP A 930 3.55 12.17 21.80
C ASP A 930 4.44 12.90 20.79
N ILE A 931 4.44 12.44 19.54
CA ILE A 931 5.14 13.07 18.42
C ILE A 931 4.20 13.50 17.28
N CYS A 932 2.88 13.35 17.48
CA CYS A 932 1.82 13.70 16.52
C CYS A 932 2.02 13.12 15.11
N ALA A 933 2.45 11.87 14.98
CA ALA A 933 2.80 11.25 13.70
C ALA A 933 2.18 9.86 13.50
N LEU A 934 2.17 9.39 12.25
CA LEU A 934 1.86 8.01 11.92
C LEU A 934 3.14 7.18 11.74
N VAL A 935 3.09 5.92 12.16
CA VAL A 935 4.04 4.89 11.73
C VAL A 935 3.60 4.26 10.41
N GLU A 936 4.53 3.57 9.78
CA GLU A 936 4.25 2.77 8.58
C GLU A 936 3.33 1.57 8.87
N HIS A 937 3.70 0.67 9.79
CA HIS A 937 2.92 -0.55 10.06
C HIS A 937 2.69 -0.76 11.56
N ALA A 938 1.49 -1.19 11.94
CA ALA A 938 1.24 -1.74 13.28
C ALA A 938 1.45 -3.27 13.25
N LEU A 939 2.71 -3.71 13.32
CA LEU A 939 3.09 -5.13 13.17
C LEU A 939 4.05 -5.61 14.27
N PRO A 940 3.96 -6.88 14.72
CA PRO A 940 3.06 -7.92 14.23
C PRO A 940 1.61 -7.82 14.73
N THR A 941 1.32 -6.99 15.73
CA THR A 941 -0.04 -6.74 16.24
C THR A 941 -0.38 -5.25 16.23
N LEU A 942 -1.65 -4.89 16.38
CA LEU A 942 -2.13 -3.49 16.43
C LEU A 942 -1.57 -2.66 17.61
N ALA A 943 -0.93 -3.31 18.58
CA ALA A 943 -0.25 -2.68 19.70
C ALA A 943 1.25 -2.41 19.44
N ASP A 944 1.80 -3.00 18.39
CA ASP A 944 3.20 -2.87 18.00
C ASP A 944 3.37 -1.80 16.91
N HIS A 945 4.62 -1.46 16.61
CA HIS A 945 4.98 -0.66 15.44
C HIS A 945 6.17 -1.29 14.71
N ASN A 946 6.18 -1.16 13.39
CA ASN A 946 7.27 -1.53 12.52
C ASN A 946 7.36 -0.53 11.37
N GLY A 947 8.58 -0.18 10.97
CA GLY A 947 8.83 0.77 9.88
C GLY A 947 9.34 2.13 10.35
N VAL A 948 9.13 3.14 9.53
CA VAL A 948 9.76 4.47 9.67
C VAL A 948 8.94 5.47 10.49
N TRP A 949 9.65 6.48 11.01
CA TRP A 949 9.06 7.59 11.75
C TRP A 949 9.40 8.94 11.12
N PHE A 950 8.38 9.78 11.21
CA PHE A 950 7.54 10.21 10.09
C PHE A 950 7.46 9.26 8.90
N LYS A 951 6.22 8.89 8.55
CA LYS A 951 5.85 8.25 7.28
C LYS A 951 4.96 9.22 6.48
N PRO A 952 5.55 10.21 5.77
CA PRO A 952 4.77 11.30 5.20
C PRO A 952 3.76 10.87 4.12
N SER A 953 3.99 9.80 3.38
CA SER A 953 3.03 9.32 2.37
C SER A 953 1.74 8.81 3.01
N ASP A 954 1.84 7.99 4.06
CA ASP A 954 0.70 7.54 4.87
C ASP A 954 -0.03 8.74 5.52
N GLU A 955 0.71 9.70 6.05
CA GLU A 955 0.14 10.91 6.63
C GLU A 955 -0.54 11.82 5.59
N ALA A 956 0.01 11.93 4.39
CA ALA A 956 -0.56 12.68 3.26
C ALA A 956 -1.89 12.08 2.80
N GLN A 957 -2.05 10.76 2.90
CA GLN A 957 -3.30 10.09 2.59
C GLN A 957 -4.31 10.24 3.73
N SER A 958 -3.89 10.10 4.98
CA SER A 958 -4.77 10.38 6.14
C SER A 958 -5.31 11.82 6.13
N THR A 959 -4.45 12.80 5.83
CA THR A 959 -4.87 14.20 5.69
C THR A 959 -5.72 14.43 4.43
N PHE A 960 -5.53 13.64 3.37
CA PHE A 960 -6.44 13.62 2.22
C PHE A 960 -7.84 13.17 2.63
N TRP A 961 -7.95 12.08 3.39
CA TRP A 961 -9.24 11.54 3.83
C TRP A 961 -9.95 12.52 4.77
N LEU A 962 -9.20 13.16 5.68
CA LEU A 962 -9.70 14.27 6.49
C LEU A 962 -10.26 15.40 5.61
N ARG A 963 -9.55 15.76 4.55
CA ARG A 963 -10.04 16.76 3.59
C ARG A 963 -11.29 16.25 2.89
N LEU A 964 -11.31 15.04 2.33
CA LEU A 964 -12.39 14.53 1.49
C LEU A 964 -13.75 14.50 2.17
N MET A 965 -13.82 14.22 3.47
CA MET A 965 -15.09 14.27 4.20
C MET A 965 -15.64 15.69 4.41
N LEU A 966 -14.79 16.71 4.24
CA LEU A 966 -15.09 18.13 4.40
C LEU A 966 -15.23 18.84 3.04
N ILE A 967 -14.35 18.54 2.08
CA ILE A 967 -14.26 19.11 0.74
C ILE A 967 -13.86 18.01 -0.24
N SER A 968 -14.71 17.76 -1.22
CA SER A 968 -14.38 16.90 -2.37
C SER A 968 -14.92 17.47 -3.67
N GLU A 969 -14.12 17.35 -4.72
CA GLU A 969 -14.46 17.73 -6.08
C GLU A 969 -14.97 16.51 -6.87
N SER A 970 -15.97 16.73 -7.72
CA SER A 970 -16.46 15.73 -8.67
C SER A 970 -16.57 16.39 -10.04
N GLY A 971 -15.47 16.37 -10.79
CA GLY A 971 -15.34 17.20 -11.99
C GLY A 971 -15.39 18.69 -11.64
N ASN A 972 -16.43 19.37 -12.13
CA ASN A 972 -16.67 20.80 -11.87
C ASN A 972 -17.68 21.05 -10.72
N GLU A 973 -18.09 19.99 -10.01
CA GLU A 973 -18.95 20.09 -8.83
C GLU A 973 -18.12 20.12 -7.53
N LEU A 974 -18.66 20.81 -6.53
CA LEU A 974 -18.06 20.94 -5.20
C LEU A 974 -18.99 20.34 -4.14
N ASN A 975 -18.51 19.34 -3.41
CA ASN A 975 -19.24 18.65 -2.37
C ASN A 975 -18.64 18.97 -0.99
N LEU A 976 -19.45 19.48 -0.08
CA LEU A 976 -19.03 20.01 1.23
C LEU A 976 -19.66 19.23 2.38
N ALA A 977 -18.85 18.88 3.37
CA ALA A 977 -19.22 18.16 4.59
C ALA A 977 -19.92 16.79 4.39
N MET A 978 -19.66 16.12 3.26
CA MET A 978 -20.37 14.91 2.83
C MET A 978 -20.28 13.72 3.81
N ALA A 979 -19.14 13.56 4.48
CA ALA A 979 -18.92 12.47 5.43
C ALA A 979 -18.44 13.00 6.80
N THR A 980 -18.79 14.24 7.14
CA THR A 980 -18.45 14.82 8.45
C THR A 980 -19.12 14.03 9.59
N PRO A 981 -18.41 13.68 10.68
CA PRO A 981 -19.02 12.99 11.82
C PRO A 981 -20.22 13.74 12.38
N ARG A 982 -21.31 13.04 12.68
CA ARG A 982 -22.52 13.56 13.33
C ARG A 982 -22.19 14.22 14.66
N GLU A 983 -21.24 13.68 15.40
CA GLU A 983 -20.81 14.25 16.68
C GLU A 983 -20.18 15.64 16.51
N TRP A 984 -19.71 16.03 15.33
CA TRP A 984 -19.17 17.37 15.07
C TRP A 984 -20.26 18.42 14.85
N PHE A 985 -21.50 17.98 14.66
CA PHE A 985 -22.69 18.83 14.62
C PHE A 985 -23.43 18.87 15.97
N GLU A 986 -22.85 18.40 17.07
CA GLU A 986 -23.46 18.61 18.40
C GLU A 986 -23.59 20.10 18.72
N ASP A 987 -24.52 20.43 19.62
CA ASP A 987 -24.84 21.81 19.97
C ASP A 987 -23.60 22.57 20.46
N GLY A 988 -23.36 23.76 19.88
CA GLY A 988 -22.23 24.61 20.21
C GLY A 988 -20.91 24.24 19.52
N LYS A 989 -20.86 23.16 18.72
CA LYS A 989 -19.67 22.80 17.94
C LYS A 989 -19.62 23.57 16.61
N SER A 990 -18.39 23.77 16.12
CA SER A 990 -18.12 24.47 14.88
C SER A 990 -17.04 23.77 14.05
N ILE A 991 -17.12 23.95 12.74
CA ILE A 991 -16.10 23.51 11.78
C ILE A 991 -15.71 24.73 10.96
N LYS A 992 -14.41 24.95 10.79
CA LYS A 992 -13.90 26.09 10.02
C LYS A 992 -12.82 25.64 9.05
N ILE A 993 -13.00 26.03 7.79
CA ILE A 993 -12.05 25.80 6.70
C ILE A 993 -11.65 27.15 6.10
N GLU A 994 -10.35 27.38 5.97
CA GLU A 994 -9.82 28.60 5.38
C GLU A 994 -8.82 28.27 4.27
N ARG A 995 -8.84 29.05 3.18
CA ARG A 995 -7.84 28.98 2.09
C ARG A 995 -7.67 27.56 1.55
N ALA A 996 -8.75 26.80 1.44
CA ALA A 996 -8.72 25.46 0.87
C ALA A 996 -8.53 25.55 -0.65
N ALA A 997 -7.43 24.99 -1.15
CA ALA A 997 -7.21 24.89 -2.58
C ALA A 997 -8.14 23.80 -3.16
N THR A 998 -8.79 24.12 -4.27
CA THR A 998 -9.63 23.20 -5.04
C THR A 998 -9.30 23.27 -6.52
N TYR A 999 -9.80 22.33 -7.33
CA TYR A 999 -9.71 22.44 -8.80
C TYR A 999 -10.38 23.71 -9.36
N LEU A 1000 -11.27 24.32 -8.57
CA LEU A 1000 -12.04 25.49 -8.91
C LEU A 1000 -11.45 26.80 -8.33
N GLY A 1001 -10.38 26.71 -7.55
CA GLY A 1001 -9.73 27.84 -6.88
C GLY A 1001 -9.95 27.83 -5.36
N ASP A 1002 -9.37 28.83 -4.69
CA ASP A 1002 -9.39 28.89 -3.23
C ASP A 1002 -10.78 29.17 -2.69
N MET A 1003 -11.14 28.48 -1.61
CA MET A 1003 -12.43 28.62 -0.94
C MET A 1003 -12.29 28.56 0.59
N GLY A 1004 -13.37 28.88 1.30
CA GLY A 1004 -13.47 28.70 2.74
C GLY A 1004 -14.92 28.54 3.18
N TYR A 1005 -15.14 27.97 4.35
CA TYR A 1005 -16.46 28.01 4.99
C TYR A 1005 -16.35 27.87 6.50
N GLU A 1006 -17.41 28.28 7.18
CA GLU A 1006 -17.60 28.01 8.60
C GLU A 1006 -18.99 27.42 8.83
N ILE A 1007 -19.07 26.36 9.63
CA ILE A 1007 -20.31 25.75 10.08
C ILE A 1007 -20.43 25.98 11.58
N HIS A 1008 -21.60 26.46 12.02
CA HIS A 1008 -21.99 26.58 13.42
C HIS A 1008 -23.21 25.70 13.69
N SER A 1009 -23.09 24.76 14.61
CA SER A 1009 -24.21 23.94 15.04
C SER A 1009 -24.91 24.56 16.25
N GLU A 1010 -26.17 24.92 16.08
CA GLU A 1010 -27.06 25.43 17.13
C GLU A 1010 -28.30 24.53 17.21
N VAL A 1011 -28.10 23.21 17.16
CA VAL A 1011 -29.19 22.21 17.14
C VAL A 1011 -30.06 22.26 18.40
N GLY A 1012 -29.56 22.82 19.52
CA GLY A 1012 -30.35 23.17 20.70
C GLY A 1012 -31.40 24.26 20.42
N ASN A 1013 -31.13 25.14 19.46
CA ASN A 1013 -32.05 26.13 18.89
C ASN A 1013 -32.72 25.62 17.59
N GLY A 1014 -32.54 24.35 17.24
CA GLY A 1014 -33.17 23.72 16.08
C GLY A 1014 -32.58 24.10 14.73
N LYS A 1015 -31.33 24.59 14.66
CA LYS A 1015 -30.71 24.99 13.38
C LYS A 1015 -29.22 24.65 13.25
N ILE A 1016 -28.75 24.50 12.01
CA ILE A 1016 -27.33 24.43 11.65
C ILE A 1016 -27.08 25.48 10.57
N THR A 1017 -26.02 26.28 10.71
CA THR A 1017 -25.69 27.39 9.82
C THR A 1017 -24.33 27.18 9.17
N MET A 1018 -24.21 27.43 7.86
CA MET A 1018 -22.94 27.53 7.14
C MET A 1018 -22.80 28.92 6.51
N ILE A 1019 -21.60 29.50 6.61
CA ILE A 1019 -21.17 30.65 5.84
C ILE A 1019 -20.12 30.17 4.83
N LEU A 1020 -20.48 30.14 3.56
CA LEU A 1020 -19.63 29.68 2.45
C LEU A 1020 -19.02 30.86 1.71
N GLU A 1021 -17.71 30.80 1.51
CA GLU A 1021 -16.94 31.62 0.58
C GLU A 1021 -16.55 30.72 -0.61
N PRO A 1022 -17.30 30.77 -1.73
CA PRO A 1022 -17.12 29.83 -2.84
C PRO A 1022 -15.79 30.03 -3.58
N PRO A 1023 -15.35 29.05 -4.39
CA PRO A 1023 -14.11 29.15 -5.15
C PRO A 1023 -14.03 30.41 -6.02
N ALA A 1024 -12.88 31.08 -5.99
CA ALA A 1024 -12.70 32.38 -6.66
C ALA A 1024 -12.28 32.31 -8.14
N ARG A 1025 -11.69 31.19 -8.61
CA ARG A 1025 -11.10 31.09 -9.97
C ARG A 1025 -12.12 30.66 -11.02
N ASN A 1026 -12.74 29.50 -10.81
CA ASN A 1026 -13.78 28.94 -11.66
C ASN A 1026 -15.02 28.72 -10.81
N ALA A 1027 -16.16 29.27 -11.23
CA ALA A 1027 -17.40 29.02 -10.53
C ALA A 1027 -17.81 27.54 -10.66
N PRO A 1028 -18.13 26.85 -9.54
CA PRO A 1028 -18.63 25.47 -9.60
C PRO A 1028 -19.90 25.37 -10.44
N GLU A 1029 -20.08 24.26 -11.15
CA GLU A 1029 -21.34 23.95 -11.83
C GLU A 1029 -22.46 23.68 -10.82
N ALA A 1030 -22.12 23.01 -9.71
CA ALA A 1030 -22.98 22.82 -8.57
C ALA A 1030 -22.18 22.81 -7.26
N VAL A 1031 -22.77 23.37 -6.19
CA VAL A 1031 -22.32 23.19 -4.82
C VAL A 1031 -23.34 22.36 -4.05
N ASN A 1032 -22.89 21.25 -3.48
CA ASN A 1032 -23.68 20.36 -2.64
C ASN A 1032 -23.18 20.44 -1.20
N VAL A 1033 -24.08 20.61 -0.23
CA VAL A 1033 -23.75 20.74 1.19
C VAL A 1033 -24.54 19.72 1.99
N ARG A 1034 -23.90 19.01 2.91
CA ARG A 1034 -24.59 18.07 3.81
C ARG A 1034 -24.48 18.49 5.26
N PHE A 1035 -25.61 18.44 5.99
CA PHE A 1035 -25.67 18.67 7.43
C PHE A 1035 -26.20 17.44 8.15
N ARG A 1036 -25.28 16.66 8.74
CA ARG A 1036 -25.58 15.37 9.37
C ARG A 1036 -25.98 15.59 10.82
N HIS A 1037 -27.27 15.80 11.07
CA HIS A 1037 -27.78 16.14 12.41
C HIS A 1037 -27.39 15.04 13.43
N PRO A 1038 -26.96 15.37 14.66
CA PRO A 1038 -26.44 14.39 15.63
C PRO A 1038 -27.40 13.24 15.96
N LYS A 1039 -28.70 13.54 15.92
CA LYS A 1039 -29.81 12.60 16.18
C LYS A 1039 -30.59 12.19 14.92
N GLU A 1040 -30.01 12.37 13.73
CA GLU A 1040 -30.64 12.00 12.45
C GLU A 1040 -32.03 12.64 12.24
N LYS A 1041 -32.24 13.85 12.76
CA LYS A 1041 -33.50 14.56 12.54
C LYS A 1041 -33.55 15.06 11.10
N PRO A 1042 -34.68 14.91 10.39
CA PRO A 1042 -34.80 15.41 9.04
C PRO A 1042 -34.81 16.94 9.04
N MET A 1043 -34.19 17.54 8.01
CA MET A 1043 -34.35 18.97 7.74
C MET A 1043 -35.82 19.27 7.39
N ARG A 1044 -36.40 20.29 8.02
CA ARG A 1044 -37.77 20.75 7.77
C ARG A 1044 -37.81 21.89 6.77
N GLU A 1045 -36.83 22.78 6.84
CA GLU A 1045 -36.74 23.97 6.00
C GLU A 1045 -35.26 24.35 5.83
N VAL A 1046 -34.93 24.89 4.65
CA VAL A 1046 -33.60 25.42 4.34
C VAL A 1046 -33.76 26.87 3.89
N MET A 1047 -32.89 27.74 4.41
CA MET A 1047 -32.80 29.15 4.02
C MET A 1047 -31.43 29.39 3.38
N VAL A 1048 -31.41 30.06 2.23
CA VAL A 1048 -30.20 30.52 1.55
C VAL A 1048 -30.26 32.03 1.43
N ASN A 1049 -29.33 32.75 2.05
CA ASN A 1049 -29.30 34.22 2.12
C ASN A 1049 -30.65 34.81 2.56
N GLY A 1050 -31.25 34.24 3.61
CA GLY A 1050 -32.55 34.67 4.16
C GLY A 1050 -33.77 34.34 3.32
N LYS A 1051 -33.64 33.60 2.21
CA LYS A 1051 -34.75 33.15 1.36
C LYS A 1051 -34.96 31.65 1.48
N ARG A 1052 -36.22 31.21 1.48
CA ARG A 1052 -36.56 29.78 1.48
C ARG A 1052 -36.00 29.08 0.25
N TRP A 1053 -35.34 27.94 0.48
CA TRP A 1053 -34.73 27.09 -0.53
C TRP A 1053 -35.48 25.77 -0.64
N LEU A 1054 -35.73 25.32 -1.88
CA LEU A 1054 -36.58 24.15 -2.14
C LEU A 1054 -35.78 22.92 -2.60
N ASP A 1055 -34.55 23.10 -3.09
CA ASP A 1055 -33.73 22.00 -3.61
C ASP A 1055 -32.85 21.41 -2.49
N PHE A 1056 -33.50 20.60 -1.65
CA PHE A 1056 -32.84 19.80 -0.62
C PHE A 1056 -33.55 18.45 -0.46
N ASP A 1057 -32.78 17.45 -0.03
CA ASP A 1057 -33.22 16.08 0.26
C ASP A 1057 -33.10 15.85 1.77
N ALA A 1058 -34.25 15.76 2.45
CA ALA A 1058 -34.29 15.59 3.89
C ALA A 1058 -33.84 14.19 4.34
N GLU A 1059 -34.00 13.16 3.50
CA GLU A 1059 -33.58 11.79 3.80
C GLU A 1059 -32.06 11.64 3.67
N LYS A 1060 -31.46 12.26 2.65
CA LYS A 1060 -30.00 12.29 2.42
C LYS A 1060 -29.26 13.38 3.16
N GLU A 1061 -29.98 14.20 3.92
CA GLU A 1061 -29.48 15.37 4.62
C GLU A 1061 -28.72 16.36 3.70
N LEU A 1062 -29.09 16.43 2.42
CA LEU A 1062 -28.32 17.07 1.34
C LEU A 1062 -29.01 18.33 0.82
N ILE A 1063 -28.28 19.43 0.68
CA ILE A 1063 -28.73 20.70 0.10
C ILE A 1063 -28.00 20.91 -1.23
N LYS A 1064 -28.74 21.15 -2.31
CA LYS A 1064 -28.18 21.43 -3.63
C LYS A 1064 -28.34 22.91 -3.93
N LEU A 1065 -27.23 23.64 -4.01
CA LEU A 1065 -27.25 25.09 -4.19
C LEU A 1065 -27.15 25.51 -5.66
N GLY A 1066 -26.80 24.58 -6.55
CA GLY A 1066 -26.44 24.90 -7.93
C GLY A 1066 -25.19 25.79 -7.99
N LYS A 1067 -25.15 26.71 -8.95
CA LYS A 1067 -24.00 27.60 -9.15
C LYS A 1067 -23.97 28.74 -8.13
N ILE A 1068 -22.89 28.82 -7.35
CA ILE A 1068 -22.66 29.86 -6.33
C ILE A 1068 -21.36 30.61 -6.64
N THR A 1069 -21.43 31.94 -6.69
CA THR A 1069 -20.28 32.83 -7.00
C THR A 1069 -20.03 33.89 -5.94
N GLU A 1070 -20.96 34.06 -5.00
CA GLU A 1070 -20.87 35.05 -3.93
C GLU A 1070 -20.92 34.37 -2.56
N LYS A 1071 -20.44 35.08 -1.54
CA LYS A 1071 -20.55 34.63 -0.15
C LYS A 1071 -22.00 34.29 0.17
N THR A 1072 -22.23 33.10 0.71
CA THR A 1072 -23.58 32.55 0.87
C THR A 1072 -23.78 32.01 2.28
N GLU A 1073 -24.84 32.45 2.95
CA GLU A 1073 -25.34 31.89 4.21
C GLU A 1073 -26.37 30.82 3.92
N ILE A 1074 -26.21 29.65 4.55
CA ILE A 1074 -27.09 28.49 4.42
C ILE A 1074 -27.53 28.09 5.82
N ILE A 1075 -28.83 28.04 6.07
CA ILE A 1075 -29.39 27.64 7.38
C ILE A 1075 -30.35 26.48 7.16
N ALA A 1076 -30.10 25.36 7.83
CA ALA A 1076 -31.06 24.25 7.91
C ALA A 1076 -31.79 24.28 9.25
N LEU A 1077 -33.11 24.11 9.23
CA LEU A 1077 -34.01 24.10 10.38
C LEU A 1077 -34.58 22.68 10.61
N TYR A 1078 -34.65 22.23 11.87
CA TYR A 1078 -34.94 20.84 12.26
C TYR A 1078 -36.15 20.65 13.19
#